data_AF-A0A972L493-F1
#
_entry.id   AF-A0A972L493-F1
#
_cell.length_a   1.000
_cell.length_b   1.000
_cell.length_c   1.000
_cell.angle_alpha   90.00
_cell.angle_beta   90.00
_cell.angle_gamma   90.00
#
_symmetry.space_group_name_H-M   'P 1'
#
loop_
_entity.id
_entity.type
_entity.pdbx_description
1 polymer ?
#
loop_
_entity_poly.entity_id
_entity_poly.type
_entity_poly.pdbx_seq_one_letter_code
_entity_poly.pdbx_strand_id
1 'polypeptide(L)'
;MRNIIIILLVSIISSLNLQSQTSYSKVKIDLMSNNIAEIANLGIDVTDGQYKKGIYLITDLSDAEIYKLKKAGVAYEIIIPDVSSFYEQRSRNDNQQLKRDIQDEWPIPQNWEYGSMGGFYTLDEVMAELDDMAAQYPNLISPRYPISQDTLTHDGRQIYWLRISDNPLTNEDEPEILYTGVHHAREPIGVQQMIFYMWYLLENYATDPDIQTLVDNTEMYFVPVVNPDGYEHNYATNPNGGGMWRKNMRNNGDGSYGVDPNRNYGYKWGNDDNGSSPITSDETYRGPSAFSEPEIKNMRDFCNDHEFKLALNYHSYSNLLLYPWGWTEDVTPDDDIFHDFAVLMTEENNYTIGPASTTIYPVNGDSNDWMYGEQDTKDKVFAYVPEVGNGNDGFWPSTSRIVPLCQENMLQNITAARLVGKYADLTETSPMTTDALENNIKYDIKRLGLTDAEQFTVSLTALDDNVESTGTDDIFLNMDLLQVESDSISYTLNADIEGGTEFKLLLTVDNGMYSVSDTITKIFGTMVVVFDDNADNLDNWTSPKWELTDEDYHSAVNSITDSKNSDYESNLNSKITMDTTIDLKDTDIAFISFWAKWDVESGYDYVQVLIKKTEDASYTPLQGKYSKKGGNYYLDDSQPYYDGSSDWVYEEINISEYTGSEIKIRFVLVTDQYVEEDGFYFDDFTASILSTTTSINNDKLNDIYISNPYPNPHTGSFTLRYNLGYNKNASLLIYNSFGSLVAERLLDRRQDVITVDTKNLPSGIYYLSIVGPGFKSGTNKFIKL
;
A
#
# COMPACT_ATOMS: atom_id res chain seq x y z
N MET A 1 71.92 4.10 -55.47
CA MET A 1 72.16 2.84 -54.73
C MET A 1 72.69 3.20 -53.35
N ARG A 2 72.23 2.69 -52.22
CA ARG A 2 70.96 2.10 -51.77
C ARG A 2 71.12 2.12 -50.24
N ASN A 3 70.16 2.72 -49.55
CA ASN A 3 70.13 2.89 -48.09
C ASN A 3 70.05 1.55 -47.37
N ILE A 4 70.74 1.42 -46.23
CA ILE A 4 70.36 0.49 -45.15
C ILE A 4 70.62 1.20 -43.81
N ILE A 5 69.54 1.64 -43.16
CA ILE A 5 69.47 1.95 -41.73
C ILE A 5 68.72 0.77 -41.11
N ILE A 6 69.34 0.12 -40.12
CA ILE A 6 68.74 -0.95 -39.33
C ILE A 6 67.94 -0.27 -38.20
N ILE A 7 66.62 -0.42 -38.22
CA ILE A 7 65.73 -0.11 -37.09
C ILE A 7 65.38 -1.45 -36.43
N LEU A 8 65.69 -1.55 -35.13
CA LEU A 8 65.26 -2.64 -34.26
C LEU A 8 63.80 -2.38 -33.88
N LEU A 9 62.85 -3.17 -34.38
CA LEU A 9 61.46 -3.16 -33.93
C LEU A 9 61.32 -4.20 -32.81
N VAL A 10 61.08 -3.74 -31.59
CA VAL A 10 60.56 -4.56 -30.49
C VAL A 10 59.05 -4.51 -30.61
N SER A 11 58.44 -5.60 -31.08
CA SER A 11 57.00 -5.82 -31.07
C SER A 11 56.58 -6.23 -29.67
N ILE A 12 56.04 -5.29 -28.90
CA ILE A 12 55.21 -5.59 -27.73
C ILE A 12 53.85 -6.04 -28.30
N ILE A 13 53.60 -7.35 -28.28
CA ILE A 13 52.25 -7.88 -28.48
C ILE A 13 51.54 -7.72 -27.15
N SER A 14 50.79 -6.62 -27.00
CA SER A 14 49.74 -6.52 -26.00
C SER A 14 48.59 -7.42 -26.46
N SER A 15 48.47 -8.60 -25.84
CA SER A 15 47.26 -9.40 -25.88
C SER A 15 46.17 -8.65 -25.12
N LEU A 16 45.42 -7.80 -25.83
CA LEU A 16 44.08 -7.42 -25.41
C LEU A 16 43.24 -8.70 -25.46
N ASN A 17 42.97 -9.28 -24.30
CA ASN A 17 41.82 -10.17 -24.17
C ASN A 17 40.59 -9.29 -24.35
N LEU A 18 40.06 -9.25 -25.57
CA LEU A 18 38.65 -8.92 -25.80
C LEU A 18 37.84 -10.05 -25.16
N GLN A 19 37.58 -9.94 -23.86
CA GLN A 19 36.50 -10.69 -23.25
C GLN A 19 35.23 -10.13 -23.89
N SER A 20 34.49 -10.97 -24.61
CA SER A 20 33.20 -10.56 -25.19
C SER A 20 32.33 -10.07 -24.04
N GLN A 21 31.85 -8.83 -24.12
CA GLN A 21 30.85 -8.32 -23.18
C GLN A 21 29.64 -9.25 -23.28
N THR A 22 29.15 -9.72 -22.13
CA THR A 22 27.90 -10.50 -22.06
C THR A 22 26.77 -9.59 -22.52
N SER A 23 26.06 -9.99 -23.57
CA SER A 23 24.88 -9.26 -24.05
C SER A 23 23.65 -9.75 -23.30
N TYR A 24 22.74 -8.81 -23.02
CA TYR A 24 21.47 -9.06 -22.35
C TYR A 24 20.32 -8.61 -23.25
N SER A 25 19.23 -9.37 -23.24
CA SER A 25 18.01 -9.05 -23.95
C SER A 25 16.80 -9.16 -23.02
N LYS A 26 15.79 -8.30 -23.20
CA LYS A 26 14.49 -8.47 -22.54
C LYS A 26 13.72 -9.55 -23.27
N VAL A 27 13.32 -10.58 -22.54
CA VAL A 27 12.72 -11.81 -23.07
C VAL A 27 11.41 -12.07 -22.35
N LYS A 28 10.36 -12.37 -23.12
CA LYS A 28 9.13 -12.95 -22.61
C LYS A 28 9.19 -14.46 -22.75
N ILE A 29 9.24 -15.16 -21.63
CA ILE A 29 9.21 -16.62 -21.52
C ILE A 29 7.75 -17.06 -21.41
N ASP A 30 7.35 -18.07 -22.18
CA ASP A 30 6.01 -18.66 -22.12
C ASP A 30 5.94 -19.76 -21.05
N LEU A 31 5.12 -19.52 -20.03
CA LEU A 31 4.87 -20.42 -18.91
C LEU A 31 3.53 -21.18 -19.04
N MET A 32 2.77 -21.03 -20.13
CA MET A 32 1.54 -21.82 -20.35
C MET A 32 1.79 -23.32 -20.47
N SER A 33 3.03 -23.69 -20.80
CA SER A 33 3.45 -25.07 -20.99
C SER A 33 4.63 -25.48 -20.10
N ASN A 34 5.12 -24.58 -19.25
CA ASN A 34 6.22 -24.80 -18.32
C ASN A 34 5.95 -24.01 -17.04
N ASN A 35 6.26 -24.52 -15.85
CA ASN A 35 6.17 -23.69 -14.64
C ASN A 35 7.48 -22.92 -14.39
N ILE A 36 7.43 -21.88 -13.54
CA ILE A 36 8.59 -21.04 -13.24
C ILE A 36 9.74 -21.83 -12.59
N ALA A 37 9.42 -22.85 -11.77
CA ALA A 37 10.42 -23.72 -11.18
C ALA A 37 11.16 -24.57 -12.23
N GLU A 38 10.49 -25.01 -13.30
CA GLU A 38 11.14 -25.69 -14.43
C GLU A 38 12.11 -24.76 -15.16
N ILE A 39 11.77 -23.47 -15.30
CA ILE A 39 12.68 -22.46 -15.88
C ILE A 39 13.87 -22.22 -14.94
N ALA A 40 13.63 -22.05 -13.64
CA ALA A 40 14.69 -21.90 -12.64
C ALA A 40 15.65 -23.09 -12.63
N ASN A 41 15.13 -24.32 -12.76
CA ASN A 41 15.92 -25.56 -12.83
C ASN A 41 16.84 -25.65 -14.07
N LEU A 42 16.65 -24.79 -15.08
CA LEU A 42 17.61 -24.65 -16.19
C LEU A 42 18.85 -23.83 -15.79
N GLY A 43 18.87 -23.26 -14.59
CA GLY A 43 19.84 -22.28 -14.13
C GLY A 43 19.62 -20.91 -14.78
N ILE A 44 18.36 -20.58 -15.08
CA ILE A 44 17.97 -19.27 -15.60
C ILE A 44 17.56 -18.42 -14.40
N ASP A 45 18.02 -17.18 -14.41
CA ASP A 45 17.57 -16.16 -13.48
C ASP A 45 16.08 -15.89 -13.73
N VAL A 46 15.24 -16.41 -12.83
CA VAL A 46 13.82 -16.08 -12.76
C VAL A 46 13.55 -15.04 -11.69
N THR A 47 14.62 -14.42 -11.17
CA THR A 47 14.58 -13.74 -9.88
C THR A 47 14.10 -12.30 -9.95
N ASP A 48 14.10 -11.75 -11.17
CA ASP A 48 13.64 -10.40 -11.45
C ASP A 48 12.71 -10.45 -12.67
N GLY A 49 11.78 -9.50 -12.78
CA GLY A 49 10.97 -9.32 -13.98
C GLY A 49 9.46 -9.33 -13.73
N GLN A 50 8.70 -9.00 -14.78
CA GLN A 50 7.23 -9.06 -14.72
C GLN A 50 6.80 -10.53 -14.82
N TYR A 51 6.52 -11.11 -13.65
CA TYR A 51 6.01 -12.46 -13.53
C TYR A 51 4.49 -12.44 -13.56
N LYS A 52 3.91 -13.33 -14.37
CA LYS A 52 2.48 -13.61 -14.36
C LYS A 52 2.29 -15.11 -14.19
N LYS A 53 1.86 -15.51 -12.99
CA LYS A 53 1.84 -16.91 -12.53
C LYS A 53 1.16 -17.83 -13.54
N GLY A 54 1.90 -18.84 -13.99
CA GLY A 54 1.38 -19.84 -14.92
C GLY A 54 1.29 -19.41 -16.40
N ILE A 55 1.66 -18.17 -16.79
CA ILE A 55 1.63 -17.78 -18.22
C ILE A 55 2.86 -17.10 -18.77
N TYR A 56 3.47 -16.14 -18.10
CA TYR A 56 4.72 -15.59 -18.64
C TYR A 56 5.65 -15.07 -17.56
N LEU A 57 6.91 -14.99 -17.93
CA LEU A 57 7.91 -14.18 -17.23
C LEU A 57 8.54 -13.24 -18.27
N ILE A 58 8.47 -11.93 -18.06
CA ILE A 58 9.24 -10.95 -18.84
C ILE A 58 10.43 -10.53 -17.99
N THR A 59 11.62 -10.95 -18.39
CA THR A 59 12.87 -10.67 -17.65
C THR A 59 14.03 -10.41 -18.60
N ASP A 60 15.12 -9.86 -18.09
CA ASP A 60 16.31 -9.54 -18.86
C ASP A 60 17.32 -10.69 -18.74
N LEU A 61 17.53 -11.42 -19.83
CA LEU A 61 18.35 -12.63 -19.87
C LEU A 61 19.65 -12.41 -20.64
N SER A 62 20.72 -13.02 -20.15
CA SER A 62 21.97 -13.13 -20.90
C SER A 62 21.83 -14.04 -22.12
N ASP A 63 22.71 -13.89 -23.12
CA ASP A 63 22.79 -14.81 -24.27
C ASP A 63 22.92 -16.29 -23.85
N ALA A 64 23.58 -16.55 -22.71
CA ALA A 64 23.76 -17.89 -22.17
C ALA A 64 22.43 -18.48 -21.66
N GLU A 65 21.59 -17.68 -21.01
CA GLU A 65 20.28 -18.08 -20.52
C GLU A 65 19.26 -18.26 -21.64
N ILE A 66 19.28 -17.38 -22.63
CA ILE A 66 18.47 -17.53 -23.85
C ILE A 66 18.84 -18.84 -24.57
N TYR A 67 20.13 -19.20 -24.59
CA TYR A 67 20.56 -20.48 -25.12
C TYR A 67 20.04 -21.68 -24.30
N LYS A 68 19.95 -21.57 -22.96
CA LYS A 68 19.34 -22.59 -22.09
C LYS A 68 17.86 -22.80 -22.41
N LEU A 69 17.07 -21.72 -22.56
CA LEU A 69 15.66 -21.77 -22.99
C LEU A 69 15.52 -22.51 -24.33
N LYS A 70 16.30 -22.09 -25.32
CA LYS A 70 16.29 -22.67 -26.66
C LYS A 70 16.63 -24.16 -26.65
N LYS A 71 17.60 -24.58 -25.82
CA LYS A 71 18.01 -25.97 -25.70
C LYS A 71 16.96 -26.83 -24.99
N ALA A 72 16.25 -26.26 -24.01
CA ALA A 72 15.17 -26.91 -23.29
C ALA A 72 13.87 -27.00 -24.11
N GLY A 73 13.76 -26.24 -25.21
CA GLY A 73 12.56 -26.19 -26.04
C GLY A 73 11.45 -25.32 -25.44
N VAL A 74 11.79 -24.45 -24.50
CA VAL A 74 10.88 -23.45 -23.91
C VAL A 74 10.61 -22.37 -24.96
N ALA A 75 9.33 -22.02 -25.15
CA ALA A 75 8.94 -20.95 -26.05
C ALA A 75 9.24 -19.58 -25.42
N TYR A 76 9.79 -18.66 -26.22
CA TYR A 76 10.11 -17.31 -25.78
C TYR A 76 10.10 -16.31 -26.93
N GLU A 77 9.94 -15.03 -26.60
CA GLU A 77 10.01 -13.88 -27.50
C GLU A 77 11.06 -12.88 -27.01
N ILE A 78 11.94 -12.40 -27.89
CA ILE A 78 12.86 -11.30 -27.56
C ILE A 78 12.14 -9.98 -27.81
N ILE A 79 11.86 -9.24 -26.74
CA ILE A 79 11.19 -7.92 -26.77
C ILE A 79 12.20 -6.82 -27.06
N ILE A 80 13.33 -6.81 -26.33
CA ILE A 80 14.41 -5.84 -26.49
C ILE A 80 15.72 -6.60 -26.73
N PRO A 81 16.30 -6.58 -27.94
CA PRO A 81 17.49 -7.37 -28.24
C PRO A 81 18.76 -6.95 -27.48
N ASP A 82 18.88 -5.66 -27.12
CA ASP A 82 20.04 -5.11 -26.42
C ASP A 82 19.53 -4.10 -25.37
N VAL A 83 19.39 -4.59 -24.13
CA VAL A 83 18.83 -3.78 -23.03
C VAL A 83 19.81 -2.70 -22.56
N SER A 84 21.12 -2.96 -22.65
CA SER A 84 22.14 -1.98 -22.27
C SER A 84 22.10 -0.75 -23.18
N SER A 85 22.04 -0.98 -24.50
CA SER A 85 21.89 0.10 -25.48
C SER A 85 20.53 0.80 -25.36
N PHE A 86 19.47 0.05 -25.05
CA PHE A 86 18.14 0.62 -24.80
C PHE A 86 18.14 1.59 -23.62
N TYR A 87 18.71 1.19 -22.46
CA TYR A 87 18.78 2.04 -21.28
C TYR A 87 19.68 3.26 -21.48
N GLU A 88 20.84 3.10 -22.12
CA GLU A 88 21.72 4.23 -22.45
C GLU A 88 21.00 5.25 -23.35
N GLN A 89 20.27 4.79 -24.38
CA GLN A 89 19.51 5.67 -25.27
C GLN A 89 18.35 6.35 -24.55
N ARG A 90 17.65 5.62 -23.67
CA ARG A 90 16.56 6.16 -22.85
C ARG A 90 17.03 7.34 -22.01
N SER A 91 18.13 7.18 -21.28
CA SER A 91 18.72 8.26 -20.46
C SER A 91 19.15 9.47 -21.31
N ARG A 92 19.83 9.24 -22.44
CA ARG A 92 20.26 10.33 -23.36
C ARG A 92 19.13 11.14 -23.95
N ASN A 93 17.97 10.53 -24.18
CA ASN A 93 16.81 11.20 -24.76
C ASN A 93 16.02 11.99 -23.72
N ASP A 94 16.28 11.74 -22.43
CA ASP A 94 15.56 12.35 -21.32
C ASP A 94 16.36 13.51 -20.72
N ASN A 95 16.10 14.71 -21.23
CA ASN A 95 16.71 15.95 -20.73
C ASN A 95 15.77 16.62 -19.72
N GLN A 96 15.47 15.96 -18.60
CA GLN A 96 14.77 16.62 -17.49
C GLN A 96 15.69 17.54 -16.72
N GLN A 97 15.13 18.67 -16.29
CA GLN A 97 15.71 19.48 -15.24
C GLN A 97 15.00 19.17 -13.92
N LEU A 98 15.72 19.26 -12.82
CA LEU A 98 15.11 19.15 -11.49
C LEU A 98 14.08 20.26 -11.29
N LYS A 99 12.88 19.85 -10.87
CA LYS A 99 11.80 20.75 -10.49
C LYS A 99 11.59 20.59 -9.00
N ARG A 100 12.12 21.52 -8.22
CA ARG A 100 11.90 21.56 -6.77
C ARG A 100 10.59 22.30 -6.53
N ASP A 101 9.48 21.58 -6.54
CA ASP A 101 8.21 22.13 -6.08
C ASP A 101 8.16 22.02 -4.56
N ILE A 102 7.80 23.11 -3.91
CA ILE A 102 7.64 23.15 -2.44
C ILE A 102 6.27 22.60 -2.00
N GLN A 103 5.38 22.34 -2.97
CA GLN A 103 4.06 21.75 -2.73
C GLN A 103 4.04 20.23 -2.88
N ASP A 104 5.13 19.62 -3.35
CA ASP A 104 5.29 18.17 -3.31
C ASP A 104 5.32 17.74 -1.84
N GLU A 105 4.65 16.62 -1.51
CA GLU A 105 4.66 16.03 -0.17
C GLU A 105 6.08 15.70 0.30
N TRP A 106 6.86 15.14 -0.63
CA TRP A 106 8.28 14.86 -0.46
C TRP A 106 9.12 15.79 -1.35
N PRO A 107 9.36 17.05 -0.94
CA PRO A 107 10.14 17.97 -1.76
C PRO A 107 11.56 17.43 -2.00
N ILE A 108 12.05 17.61 -3.23
CA ILE A 108 13.43 17.23 -3.59
C ILE A 108 14.42 18.00 -2.68
N PRO A 109 15.31 17.32 -1.95
CA PRO A 109 16.29 18.00 -1.12
C PRO A 109 17.15 19.00 -1.92
N GLN A 110 17.53 20.07 -1.25
CA GLN A 110 18.25 21.18 -1.86
C GLN A 110 19.64 20.77 -2.33
N ASN A 111 20.32 19.86 -1.64
CA ASN A 111 21.64 19.36 -2.01
C ASN A 111 21.60 18.09 -2.87
N TRP A 112 20.45 17.44 -3.03
CA TRP A 112 20.34 16.26 -3.88
C TRP A 112 20.36 16.65 -5.37
N GLU A 113 21.13 15.92 -6.18
CA GLU A 113 21.26 16.14 -7.62
C GLU A 113 21.30 14.81 -8.39
N TYR A 114 21.10 14.86 -9.72
CA TYR A 114 21.32 13.68 -10.56
C TYR A 114 22.81 13.36 -10.67
N GLY A 115 23.15 12.07 -10.63
CA GLY A 115 24.51 11.61 -10.86
C GLY A 115 24.89 11.54 -12.35
N SER A 116 26.19 11.40 -12.62
CA SER A 116 26.71 11.45 -14.00
C SER A 116 26.57 10.14 -14.79
N MET A 117 26.22 9.03 -14.15
CA MET A 117 26.03 7.72 -14.77
C MET A 117 24.59 7.56 -15.27
N GLY A 118 24.21 8.38 -16.25
CA GLY A 118 22.87 8.32 -16.86
C GLY A 118 21.75 8.82 -15.92
N GLY A 119 22.07 9.71 -14.99
CA GLY A 119 21.16 10.22 -13.95
C GLY A 119 21.43 9.63 -12.57
N PHE A 120 22.15 8.51 -12.51
CA PHE A 120 22.53 7.83 -11.27
C PHE A 120 23.95 8.19 -10.84
N TYR A 121 24.21 8.15 -9.53
CA TYR A 121 25.54 8.39 -8.99
C TYR A 121 26.54 7.31 -9.37
N THR A 122 27.75 7.70 -9.77
CA THR A 122 28.92 6.81 -9.78
C THR A 122 29.35 6.47 -8.35
N LEU A 123 30.17 5.43 -8.18
CA LEU A 123 30.69 5.09 -6.84
C LEU A 123 31.44 6.27 -6.20
N ASP A 124 32.23 7.01 -6.97
CA ASP A 124 32.94 8.20 -6.48
C ASP A 124 31.98 9.33 -6.08
N GLU A 125 30.89 9.53 -6.83
CA GLU A 125 29.87 10.53 -6.48
C GLU A 125 29.10 10.13 -5.22
N VAL A 126 28.75 8.85 -5.05
CA VAL A 126 28.16 8.36 -3.79
C VAL A 126 29.07 8.70 -2.61
N MET A 127 30.37 8.41 -2.72
CA MET A 127 31.31 8.72 -1.64
C MET A 127 31.43 10.23 -1.38
N ALA A 128 31.36 11.05 -2.43
CA ALA A 128 31.40 12.51 -2.30
C ALA A 128 30.15 13.05 -1.58
N GLU A 129 28.95 12.57 -1.93
CA GLU A 129 27.70 12.94 -1.25
C GLU A 129 27.77 12.61 0.26
N LEU A 130 28.25 11.42 0.61
CA LEU A 130 28.38 10.99 2.00
C LEU A 130 29.40 11.85 2.77
N ASP A 131 30.53 12.20 2.14
CA ASP A 131 31.54 13.08 2.73
C ASP A 131 31.00 14.53 2.88
N ASP A 132 30.19 15.00 1.94
CA ASP A 132 29.56 16.34 1.97
C ASP A 132 28.47 16.42 3.04
N MET A 133 27.66 15.38 3.23
CA MET A 133 26.68 15.29 4.32
C MET A 133 27.36 15.39 5.69
N ALA A 134 28.42 14.61 5.92
CA ALA A 134 29.18 14.63 7.17
C ALA A 134 29.89 15.98 7.42
N ALA A 135 30.32 16.66 6.36
CA ALA A 135 30.91 17.99 6.48
C ALA A 135 29.88 19.08 6.84
N GLN A 136 28.66 18.98 6.31
CA GLN A 136 27.60 19.98 6.51
C GLN A 136 26.81 19.75 7.80
N TYR A 137 26.59 18.49 8.19
CA TYR A 137 25.78 18.09 9.34
C TYR A 137 26.56 17.22 10.34
N PRO A 138 27.74 17.64 10.82
CA PRO A 138 28.63 16.79 11.63
C PRO A 138 28.07 16.37 13.00
N ASN A 139 26.95 16.98 13.42
CA ASN A 139 26.25 16.61 14.65
C ASN A 139 25.06 15.68 14.41
N LEU A 140 24.71 15.38 13.15
CA LEU A 140 23.56 14.54 12.81
C LEU A 140 23.93 13.31 11.99
N ILE A 141 25.12 13.30 11.37
CA ILE A 141 25.62 12.15 10.62
C ILE A 141 27.10 11.90 10.90
N SER A 142 27.48 10.63 10.99
CA SER A 142 28.86 10.22 11.18
C SER A 142 29.66 10.43 9.87
N PRO A 143 31.00 10.55 9.93
CA PRO A 143 31.82 10.23 8.76
C PRO A 143 31.54 8.79 8.31
N ARG A 144 31.80 8.49 7.04
CA ARG A 144 31.79 7.11 6.57
C ARG A 144 32.90 6.29 7.20
N TYR A 145 32.54 5.12 7.72
CA TYR A 145 33.46 4.15 8.29
C TYR A 145 33.46 2.89 7.44
N PRO A 146 34.62 2.26 7.21
CA PRO A 146 34.62 0.94 6.59
C PRO A 146 34.00 -0.06 7.55
N ILE A 147 33.14 -0.97 7.05
CA ILE A 147 32.57 -2.07 7.84
C ILE A 147 33.69 -2.95 8.41
N SER A 148 34.73 -3.21 7.60
CA SER A 148 35.91 -3.96 8.04
C SER A 148 37.20 -3.27 7.61
N GLN A 149 38.16 -3.19 8.52
CA GLN A 149 39.52 -2.72 8.23
C GLN A 149 40.36 -3.80 7.51
N ASP A 150 40.01 -5.07 7.70
CA ASP A 150 40.84 -6.21 7.30
C ASP A 150 40.24 -7.03 6.14
N THR A 151 38.92 -6.92 5.92
CA THR A 151 38.21 -7.65 4.86
C THR A 151 37.82 -6.70 3.73
N LEU A 152 38.62 -6.72 2.67
CA LEU A 152 38.37 -5.98 1.43
C LEU A 152 37.61 -6.84 0.43
N THR A 153 36.91 -6.19 -0.51
CA THR A 153 36.27 -6.84 -1.66
C THR A 153 37.29 -7.53 -2.57
N HIS A 154 36.83 -8.29 -3.57
CA HIS A 154 37.71 -9.02 -4.49
C HIS A 154 38.69 -8.11 -5.25
N ASP A 155 38.29 -6.89 -5.57
CA ASP A 155 39.14 -5.87 -6.20
C ASP A 155 39.85 -4.95 -5.19
N GLY A 156 39.72 -5.21 -3.89
CA GLY A 156 40.42 -4.48 -2.83
C GLY A 156 39.75 -3.17 -2.39
N ARG A 157 38.43 -3.03 -2.55
CA ARG A 157 37.66 -1.88 -2.06
C ARG A 157 37.17 -2.12 -0.63
N GLN A 158 36.91 -1.02 0.08
CA GLN A 158 36.19 -1.03 1.35
C GLN A 158 34.69 -0.89 1.07
N ILE A 159 33.87 -1.50 1.93
CA ILE A 159 32.43 -1.23 2.04
C ILE A 159 32.25 -0.27 3.21
N TYR A 160 31.48 0.79 3.00
CA TYR A 160 31.32 1.85 3.96
C TYR A 160 29.91 1.88 4.54
N TRP A 161 29.82 2.29 5.81
CA TRP A 161 28.59 2.59 6.50
C TRP A 161 28.63 3.97 7.15
N LEU A 162 27.46 4.56 7.39
CA LEU A 162 27.25 5.79 8.14
C LEU A 162 26.07 5.61 9.09
N ARG A 163 25.99 6.48 10.10
CA ARG A 163 24.85 6.57 10.99
C ARG A 163 24.30 8.00 11.04
N ILE A 164 22.98 8.13 10.93
CA ILE A 164 22.23 9.35 11.20
C ILE A 164 21.53 9.19 12.57
N SER A 165 21.77 10.13 13.47
CA SER A 165 21.22 10.25 14.83
C SER A 165 21.61 11.64 15.38
N ASP A 166 20.98 12.15 16.42
CA ASP A 166 21.36 13.40 17.09
C ASP A 166 22.74 13.34 17.80
N ASN A 167 23.24 12.14 18.07
CA ASN A 167 24.60 11.88 18.59
C ASN A 167 25.33 10.84 17.73
N PRO A 168 25.66 11.13 16.47
CA PRO A 168 26.07 10.14 15.47
C PRO A 168 27.46 9.53 15.72
N LEU A 169 28.18 9.96 16.76
CA LEU A 169 29.51 9.47 17.15
C LEU A 169 29.54 8.71 18.49
N THR A 170 28.39 8.57 19.16
CA THR A 170 28.27 7.91 20.47
C THR A 170 27.24 6.79 20.37
N ASN A 171 27.58 5.56 20.76
CA ASN A 171 26.58 4.50 20.83
C ASN A 171 25.59 4.80 21.97
N GLU A 172 24.31 4.95 21.66
CA GLU A 172 23.23 5.22 22.61
C GLU A 172 22.29 4.03 22.77
N ASP A 173 21.44 4.05 23.79
CA ASP A 173 20.43 3.01 24.02
C ASP A 173 19.17 3.36 23.20
N GLU A 174 19.34 3.39 21.88
CA GLU A 174 18.32 3.72 20.90
C GLU A 174 18.08 2.55 19.94
N PRO A 175 16.85 2.35 19.45
CA PRO A 175 16.57 1.30 18.49
C PRO A 175 17.31 1.56 17.17
N GLU A 176 17.92 0.51 16.64
CA GLU A 176 18.70 0.58 15.40
C GLU A 176 17.89 0.05 14.20
N ILE A 177 18.02 0.73 13.07
CA ILE A 177 17.49 0.31 11.76
C ILE A 177 18.59 0.33 10.71
N LEU A 178 18.57 -0.65 9.79
CA LEU A 178 19.55 -0.78 8.71
C LEU A 178 18.92 -0.53 7.33
N TYR A 179 19.51 0.36 6.55
CA TYR A 179 19.19 0.57 5.13
C TYR A 179 20.38 0.12 4.28
N THR A 180 20.15 -0.77 3.32
CA THR A 180 21.19 -1.23 2.39
C THR A 180 20.74 -1.11 0.95
N GLY A 181 21.69 -1.02 0.04
CA GLY A 181 21.43 -0.96 -1.40
C GLY A 181 22.55 -1.63 -2.20
N VAL A 182 22.22 -1.99 -3.44
CA VAL A 182 23.17 -2.54 -4.41
C VAL A 182 23.87 -3.78 -3.86
N HIS A 183 23.10 -4.75 -3.38
CA HIS A 183 23.55 -6.14 -3.35
C HIS A 183 23.80 -6.60 -4.80
N HIS A 184 22.88 -6.26 -5.71
CA HIS A 184 23.05 -6.44 -7.14
C HIS A 184 23.53 -5.16 -7.80
N ALA A 185 24.62 -5.27 -8.56
CA ALA A 185 25.31 -4.13 -9.15
C ALA A 185 24.53 -3.37 -10.23
N ARG A 186 23.48 -3.96 -10.80
CA ARG A 186 22.67 -3.36 -11.87
C ARG A 186 21.47 -2.56 -11.37
N GLU A 187 21.33 -2.36 -10.06
CA GLU A 187 20.13 -1.80 -9.41
C GLU A 187 20.42 -0.43 -8.74
N PRO A 188 20.87 0.59 -9.50
CA PRO A 188 21.35 1.86 -8.95
C PRO A 188 20.27 2.71 -8.25
N ILE A 189 18.98 2.47 -8.53
CA ILE A 189 17.88 3.22 -7.91
C ILE A 189 17.85 3.03 -6.39
N GLY A 190 18.30 1.87 -5.89
CA GLY A 190 18.40 1.60 -4.46
C GLY A 190 19.33 2.58 -3.71
N VAL A 191 20.44 2.99 -4.34
CA VAL A 191 21.33 4.04 -3.79
C VAL A 191 20.69 5.41 -3.91
N GLN A 192 20.08 5.67 -5.05
CA GLN A 192 19.61 7.01 -5.41
C GLN A 192 18.48 7.47 -4.48
N GLN A 193 17.54 6.57 -4.16
CA GLN A 193 16.49 6.83 -3.18
C GLN A 193 17.06 6.96 -1.76
N MET A 194 18.11 6.19 -1.42
CA MET A 194 18.73 6.25 -0.09
C MET A 194 19.43 7.59 0.14
N ILE A 195 20.20 8.08 -0.84
CA ILE A 195 20.84 9.39 -0.78
C ILE A 195 19.80 10.52 -0.74
N PHE A 196 18.66 10.35 -1.43
CA PHE A 196 17.52 11.27 -1.32
C PHE A 196 16.99 11.33 0.11
N TYR A 197 16.71 10.16 0.71
CA TYR A 197 16.21 10.05 2.07
C TYR A 197 17.19 10.64 3.10
N MET A 198 18.50 10.34 2.97
CA MET A 198 19.53 10.90 3.84
C MET A 198 19.59 12.43 3.78
N TRP A 199 19.58 13.03 2.59
CA TRP A 199 19.52 14.49 2.47
C TRP A 199 18.23 15.05 3.06
N TYR A 200 17.10 14.40 2.84
CA TYR A 200 15.81 14.83 3.37
C TYR A 200 15.82 14.89 4.91
N LEU A 201 16.33 13.84 5.57
CA LEU A 201 16.46 13.81 7.03
C LEU A 201 17.29 14.99 7.55
N LEU A 202 18.47 15.19 6.95
CA LEU A 202 19.44 16.19 7.42
C LEU A 202 18.96 17.62 7.19
N GLU A 203 18.35 17.90 6.04
CA GLU A 203 17.89 19.24 5.68
C GLU A 203 16.63 19.65 6.42
N ASN A 204 15.77 18.69 6.80
CA ASN A 204 14.52 18.97 7.48
C ASN A 204 14.59 18.84 9.01
N TYR A 205 15.67 18.28 9.58
CA TYR A 205 15.85 18.11 11.03
C TYR A 205 15.53 19.38 11.85
N ALA A 206 15.91 20.57 11.36
CA ALA A 206 15.72 21.81 12.11
C ALA A 206 14.33 22.47 11.91
N THR A 207 13.52 21.98 10.97
CA THR A 207 12.29 22.64 10.54
C THR A 207 11.05 21.76 10.61
N ASP A 208 11.24 20.44 10.59
CA ASP A 208 10.18 19.44 10.67
C ASP A 208 10.29 18.70 12.02
N PRO A 209 9.34 18.90 12.94
CA PRO A 209 9.33 18.23 14.25
C PRO A 209 9.29 16.70 14.18
N ASP A 210 8.67 16.12 13.16
CA ASP A 210 8.56 14.67 13.01
C ASP A 210 9.92 14.09 12.63
N ILE A 211 10.63 14.75 11.71
CA ILE A 211 12.00 14.38 11.32
C ILE A 211 12.97 14.61 12.46
N GLN A 212 12.85 15.73 13.17
CA GLN A 212 13.65 15.99 14.36
C GLN A 212 13.51 14.84 15.35
N THR A 213 12.28 14.47 15.68
CA THR A 213 12.04 13.46 16.72
C THR A 213 12.49 12.07 16.27
N LEU A 214 12.34 11.75 14.98
CA LEU A 214 12.84 10.50 14.43
C LEU A 214 14.36 10.37 14.60
N VAL A 215 15.12 11.42 14.26
CA VAL A 215 16.59 11.47 14.38
C VAL A 215 17.06 11.52 15.83
N ASP A 216 16.30 12.16 16.72
CA ASP A 216 16.60 12.28 18.16
C ASP A 216 16.33 10.99 18.98
N ASN A 217 15.74 9.95 18.37
CA ASN A 217 15.32 8.74 19.11
C ASN A 217 15.56 7.43 18.34
N THR A 218 16.28 7.48 17.22
CA THR A 218 16.53 6.31 16.35
C THR A 218 17.93 6.39 15.75
N GLU A 219 18.70 5.32 15.90
CA GLU A 219 19.97 5.18 15.19
C GLU A 219 19.73 4.56 13.81
N MET A 220 19.80 5.39 12.77
CA MET A 220 19.61 4.96 11.38
C MET A 220 20.95 4.68 10.70
N TYR A 221 21.22 3.41 10.37
CA TYR A 221 22.44 2.96 9.75
C TYR A 221 22.27 2.75 8.24
N PHE A 222 23.25 3.21 7.46
CA PHE A 222 23.21 3.19 6.00
C PHE A 222 24.43 2.47 5.44
N VAL A 223 24.21 1.47 4.57
CA VAL A 223 25.24 0.84 3.73
C VAL A 223 24.82 1.00 2.26
N PRO A 224 25.13 2.14 1.62
CA PRO A 224 24.54 2.46 0.32
C PRO A 224 24.96 1.51 -0.81
N VAL A 225 26.18 0.96 -0.78
CA VAL A 225 26.70 0.08 -1.83
C VAL A 225 27.35 -1.16 -1.22
N VAL A 226 26.60 -2.25 -1.13
CA VAL A 226 27.09 -3.54 -0.61
C VAL A 226 28.05 -4.23 -1.58
N ASN A 227 27.83 -4.10 -2.89
CA ASN A 227 28.64 -4.67 -3.95
C ASN A 227 29.38 -3.58 -4.78
N PRO A 228 30.40 -2.90 -4.22
CA PRO A 228 31.06 -1.80 -4.90
C PRO A 228 31.89 -2.25 -6.11
N ASP A 229 32.37 -3.50 -6.13
CA ASP A 229 33.15 -4.04 -7.25
C ASP A 229 32.28 -4.25 -8.49
N GLY A 230 31.11 -4.88 -8.32
CA GLY A 230 30.16 -5.05 -9.42
C GLY A 230 29.61 -3.71 -9.90
N TYR A 231 29.33 -2.78 -8.98
CA TYR A 231 28.82 -1.45 -9.33
C TYR A 231 29.82 -0.66 -10.18
N GLU A 232 31.09 -0.66 -9.77
CA GLU A 232 32.18 -0.03 -10.52
C GLU A 232 32.44 -0.74 -11.86
N HIS A 233 32.24 -2.06 -11.94
CA HIS A 233 32.30 -2.78 -13.22
C HIS A 233 31.26 -2.24 -14.22
N ASN A 234 30.01 -2.05 -13.78
CA ASN A 234 28.96 -1.47 -14.61
C ASN A 234 29.29 -0.04 -15.07
N TYR A 235 29.83 0.81 -14.19
CA TYR A 235 30.29 2.15 -14.58
C TYR A 235 31.42 2.08 -15.62
N ALA A 236 32.43 1.22 -15.39
CA ALA A 236 33.58 1.10 -16.27
C ALA A 236 33.22 0.61 -17.68
N THR A 237 32.21 -0.27 -17.81
CA THR A 237 31.74 -0.77 -19.12
C THR A 237 30.67 0.10 -19.75
N ASN A 238 29.85 0.77 -18.94
CA ASN A 238 28.68 1.54 -19.34
C ASN A 238 28.63 2.90 -18.61
N PRO A 239 29.57 3.82 -18.89
CA PRO A 239 29.74 5.06 -18.11
C PRO A 239 28.56 6.05 -18.21
N ASN A 240 27.65 5.84 -19.17
CA ASN A 240 26.43 6.64 -19.31
C ASN A 240 25.18 5.90 -18.79
N GLY A 241 25.36 4.85 -17.98
CA GLY A 241 24.30 3.99 -17.47
C GLY A 241 23.96 2.80 -18.38
N GLY A 242 23.10 1.90 -17.87
CA GLY A 242 22.64 0.69 -18.56
C GLY A 242 23.53 -0.55 -18.37
N GLY A 243 24.43 -0.55 -17.38
CA GLY A 243 25.25 -1.71 -17.03
C GLY A 243 24.39 -2.83 -16.43
N MET A 244 24.54 -4.05 -16.94
CA MET A 244 23.67 -5.19 -16.60
C MET A 244 24.32 -6.25 -15.73
N TRP A 245 25.56 -6.03 -15.28
CA TRP A 245 26.23 -6.96 -14.38
C TRP A 245 25.54 -6.97 -13.02
N ARG A 246 25.15 -8.16 -12.53
CA ARG A 246 24.43 -8.36 -11.27
C ARG A 246 25.37 -8.68 -10.11
N LYS A 247 26.22 -9.69 -10.30
CA LYS A 247 27.02 -10.36 -9.25
C LYS A 247 28.16 -9.48 -8.70
N ASN A 248 28.90 -9.98 -7.70
CA ASN A 248 30.20 -9.41 -7.37
C ASN A 248 31.27 -9.75 -8.43
N MET A 249 32.55 -9.41 -8.20
CA MET A 249 33.64 -9.61 -9.17
C MET A 249 34.58 -10.78 -8.84
N ARG A 250 34.13 -11.76 -8.05
CA ARG A 250 34.93 -12.96 -7.73
C ARG A 250 35.46 -13.65 -8.98
N ASN A 251 36.75 -13.97 -9.06
CA ASN A 251 37.26 -14.89 -10.07
C ASN A 251 37.05 -16.34 -9.62
N ASN A 252 36.21 -17.11 -10.33
CA ASN A 252 35.87 -18.49 -9.97
C ASN A 252 36.94 -19.52 -10.40
N GLY A 253 37.97 -19.11 -11.16
CA GLY A 253 39.08 -19.96 -11.57
C GLY A 253 38.81 -20.88 -12.78
N ASP A 254 37.59 -20.85 -13.32
CA ASP A 254 37.15 -21.61 -14.50
C ASP A 254 36.82 -20.72 -15.71
N GLY A 255 37.08 -19.41 -15.60
CA GLY A 255 36.79 -18.41 -16.61
C GLY A 255 35.46 -17.67 -16.41
N SER A 256 34.62 -18.10 -15.47
CA SER A 256 33.46 -17.33 -15.00
C SER A 256 33.85 -16.35 -13.88
N TYR A 257 33.01 -15.34 -13.70
CA TYR A 257 33.18 -14.33 -12.65
C TYR A 257 31.88 -14.15 -11.87
N GLY A 258 32.04 -13.75 -10.62
CA GLY A 258 30.98 -13.33 -9.73
C GLY A 258 30.24 -14.45 -9.02
N VAL A 259 29.81 -14.14 -7.80
CA VAL A 259 28.81 -14.82 -6.97
C VAL A 259 27.66 -13.84 -6.75
N ASP A 260 26.43 -14.34 -6.74
CA ASP A 260 25.26 -13.55 -6.37
C ASP A 260 25.33 -13.23 -4.86
N PRO A 261 25.51 -11.94 -4.48
CA PRO A 261 25.63 -11.57 -3.07
C PRO A 261 24.38 -11.91 -2.27
N ASN A 262 23.18 -11.86 -2.87
CA ASN A 262 21.91 -12.17 -2.22
C ASN A 262 21.53 -13.66 -2.34
N ARG A 263 22.50 -14.54 -2.65
CA ARG A 263 22.39 -16.01 -2.51
C ARG A 263 23.51 -16.59 -1.64
N ASN A 264 24.32 -15.74 -1.01
CA ASN A 264 25.51 -16.15 -0.26
C ASN A 264 25.36 -16.04 1.27
N TYR A 265 24.21 -15.63 1.80
CA TYR A 265 23.94 -15.61 3.23
C TYR A 265 23.73 -17.04 3.78
N GLY A 266 23.92 -17.20 5.09
CA GLY A 266 24.06 -18.53 5.71
C GLY A 266 22.78 -19.25 6.07
N TYR A 267 21.63 -18.57 6.08
CA TYR A 267 20.36 -19.22 6.43
C TYR A 267 19.80 -19.96 5.23
N LYS A 268 19.60 -21.27 5.38
CA LYS A 268 19.12 -22.17 4.32
C LYS A 268 19.96 -22.11 3.03
N TRP A 269 21.22 -21.74 3.15
CA TRP A 269 22.13 -21.63 2.02
C TRP A 269 22.25 -22.95 1.25
N GLY A 270 21.96 -22.93 -0.06
CA GLY A 270 22.04 -24.12 -0.90
C GLY A 270 21.13 -25.25 -0.43
N ASN A 271 19.97 -24.90 0.15
CA ASN A 271 18.93 -25.84 0.57
C ASN A 271 18.55 -26.81 -0.57
N ASP A 272 18.44 -26.25 -1.77
CA ASP A 272 18.20 -26.94 -3.03
C ASP A 272 18.82 -26.12 -4.18
N ASP A 273 18.51 -26.50 -5.42
CA ASP A 273 18.93 -25.80 -6.64
C ASP A 273 17.81 -24.96 -7.27
N ASN A 274 16.79 -24.60 -6.49
CA ASN A 274 15.73 -23.69 -6.88
C ASN A 274 15.99 -22.29 -6.30
N GLY A 275 15.88 -21.25 -7.13
CA GLY A 275 16.13 -19.86 -6.71
C GLY A 275 17.60 -19.49 -6.47
N SER A 276 18.52 -20.46 -6.39
CA SER A 276 19.97 -20.27 -6.36
C SER A 276 20.66 -21.38 -7.14
N SER A 277 21.89 -21.19 -7.65
CA SER A 277 22.59 -22.18 -8.49
C SER A 277 23.96 -22.58 -7.93
N PRO A 278 24.39 -23.85 -8.06
CA PRO A 278 25.76 -24.27 -7.77
C PRO A 278 26.72 -24.07 -8.95
N ILE A 279 26.22 -23.60 -10.11
CA ILE A 279 26.99 -23.44 -11.34
C ILE A 279 27.58 -22.03 -11.39
N THR A 280 28.91 -21.95 -11.45
CA THR A 280 29.71 -20.71 -11.38
C THR A 280 29.36 -19.66 -12.44
N SER A 281 28.88 -20.09 -13.62
CA SER A 281 28.48 -19.22 -14.73
C SER A 281 27.07 -18.66 -14.63
N ASP A 282 26.25 -19.13 -13.69
CA ASP A 282 24.85 -18.69 -13.57
C ASP A 282 24.78 -17.34 -12.83
N GLU A 283 23.76 -16.54 -13.15
CA GLU A 283 23.52 -15.24 -12.50
C GLU A 283 23.16 -15.38 -11.02
N THR A 284 22.52 -16.50 -10.65
CA THR A 284 22.15 -16.84 -9.27
C THR A 284 23.16 -17.76 -8.58
N TYR A 285 24.43 -17.79 -9.05
CA TYR A 285 25.47 -18.64 -8.46
C TYR A 285 25.69 -18.29 -6.98
N ARG A 286 25.39 -19.24 -6.09
CA ARG A 286 25.37 -19.04 -4.62
C ARG A 286 26.75 -19.01 -3.95
N GLY A 287 27.82 -19.21 -4.71
CA GLY A 287 29.19 -19.31 -4.21
C GLY A 287 29.59 -20.72 -3.75
N PRO A 288 30.87 -20.92 -3.38
CA PRO A 288 31.38 -22.23 -2.94
C PRO A 288 30.96 -22.63 -1.52
N SER A 289 30.55 -21.68 -0.68
CA SER A 289 30.04 -21.89 0.67
C SER A 289 29.23 -20.66 1.11
N ALA A 290 28.34 -20.81 2.10
CA ALA A 290 27.76 -19.67 2.81
C ALA A 290 28.87 -18.70 3.28
N PHE A 291 28.61 -17.40 3.15
CA PHE A 291 29.53 -16.32 3.47
C PHE A 291 30.91 -16.52 2.85
N SER A 292 30.99 -17.02 1.61
CA SER A 292 32.26 -17.14 0.89
C SER A 292 32.78 -15.79 0.41
N GLU A 293 31.87 -14.84 0.19
CA GLU A 293 32.16 -13.53 -0.39
C GLU A 293 32.55 -12.52 0.70
N PRO A 294 33.65 -11.75 0.50
CA PRO A 294 34.07 -10.75 1.47
C PRO A 294 33.01 -9.67 1.73
N GLU A 295 32.23 -9.31 0.70
CA GLU A 295 31.14 -8.35 0.83
C GLU A 295 30.08 -8.84 1.84
N ILE A 296 29.69 -10.12 1.73
CA ILE A 296 28.66 -10.71 2.58
C ILE A 296 29.20 -11.10 3.96
N LYS A 297 30.50 -11.42 4.07
CA LYS A 297 31.15 -11.53 5.40
C LYS A 297 31.10 -10.20 6.16
N ASN A 298 31.36 -9.09 5.48
CA ASN A 298 31.28 -7.77 6.07
C ASN A 298 29.85 -7.50 6.56
N MET A 299 28.83 -7.73 5.73
CA MET A 299 27.43 -7.55 6.16
C MET A 299 27.03 -8.46 7.32
N ARG A 300 27.46 -9.73 7.30
CA ARG A 300 27.23 -10.67 8.40
C ARG A 300 27.82 -10.15 9.72
N ASP A 301 29.08 -9.76 9.68
CA ASP A 301 29.78 -9.29 10.88
C ASP A 301 29.17 -7.97 11.37
N PHE A 302 28.82 -7.07 10.45
CA PHE A 302 28.11 -5.83 10.77
C PHE A 302 26.78 -6.09 11.48
N CYS A 303 25.93 -6.98 10.96
CA CYS A 303 24.65 -7.31 11.60
C CYS A 303 24.80 -8.09 12.92
N ASN A 304 25.92 -8.78 13.14
CA ASN A 304 26.20 -9.45 14.41
C ASN A 304 26.75 -8.50 15.47
N ASP A 305 27.36 -7.39 15.05
CA ASP A 305 27.96 -6.38 15.92
C ASP A 305 26.96 -5.26 16.30
N HIS A 306 25.71 -5.35 15.84
CA HIS A 306 24.66 -4.33 15.99
C HIS A 306 23.34 -4.98 16.45
N GLU A 307 22.43 -4.17 17.00
CA GLU A 307 21.14 -4.58 17.58
C GLU A 307 19.95 -4.16 16.69
N PHE A 308 20.12 -4.27 15.37
CA PHE A 308 19.09 -3.93 14.38
C PHE A 308 17.75 -4.60 14.67
N LYS A 309 16.69 -3.80 14.74
CA LYS A 309 15.31 -4.29 14.89
C LYS A 309 14.65 -4.55 13.53
N LEU A 310 14.94 -3.70 12.54
CA LEU A 310 14.37 -3.74 11.20
C LEU A 310 15.46 -3.45 10.16
N ALA A 311 15.34 -4.02 8.95
CA ALA A 311 16.20 -3.67 7.82
C ALA A 311 15.41 -3.51 6.51
N LEU A 312 15.78 -2.51 5.70
CA LEU A 312 15.34 -2.38 4.30
C LEU A 312 16.53 -2.63 3.36
N ASN A 313 16.47 -3.74 2.63
CA ASN A 313 17.47 -4.12 1.62
C ASN A 313 16.97 -3.74 0.23
N TYR A 314 17.32 -2.55 -0.24
CA TYR A 314 16.80 -1.99 -1.48
C TYR A 314 17.35 -2.70 -2.72
N HIS A 315 16.41 -3.19 -3.53
CA HIS A 315 16.60 -3.83 -4.82
C HIS A 315 15.79 -3.10 -5.90
N SER A 316 15.93 -3.55 -7.15
CA SER A 316 14.99 -3.21 -8.22
C SER A 316 14.93 -4.32 -9.26
N TYR A 317 13.79 -4.62 -9.84
CA TYR A 317 12.53 -3.87 -9.84
C TYR A 317 11.36 -4.82 -9.59
N SER A 318 10.19 -4.27 -9.24
CA SER A 318 8.84 -4.73 -9.63
C SER A 318 7.67 -4.04 -8.88
N ASN A 319 7.90 -2.99 -8.09
CA ASN A 319 6.93 -2.41 -7.15
C ASN A 319 6.48 -3.43 -6.09
N LEU A 320 7.44 -4.08 -5.43
CA LEU A 320 7.17 -5.07 -4.40
C LEU A 320 7.81 -4.68 -3.07
N LEU A 321 7.19 -5.07 -1.96
CA LEU A 321 7.82 -5.08 -0.65
C LEU A 321 7.78 -6.50 -0.08
N LEU A 322 8.89 -7.20 -0.25
CA LEU A 322 9.01 -8.62 0.09
C LEU A 322 9.55 -8.82 1.49
N TYR A 323 9.07 -9.85 2.19
CA TYR A 323 9.59 -10.27 3.49
C TYR A 323 9.81 -11.79 3.55
N PRO A 324 10.43 -12.34 4.62
CA PRO A 324 10.60 -13.77 4.77
C PRO A 324 9.26 -14.54 4.79
N TRP A 325 9.22 -15.80 4.35
CA TRP A 325 10.36 -16.56 3.87
C TRP A 325 10.54 -16.49 2.36
N GLY A 326 11.79 -16.49 1.93
CA GLY A 326 12.18 -16.79 0.56
C GLY A 326 12.33 -18.30 0.30
N TRP A 327 12.87 -19.06 1.26
CA TRP A 327 13.22 -20.48 1.08
C TRP A 327 12.07 -21.48 1.13
N THR A 328 10.90 -21.06 1.59
CA THR A 328 9.72 -21.93 1.75
C THR A 328 8.43 -21.14 1.57
N GLU A 329 7.37 -21.82 1.12
CA GLU A 329 6.00 -21.27 1.03
C GLU A 329 5.30 -21.22 2.39
N ASP A 330 5.88 -21.83 3.43
CA ASP A 330 5.40 -21.63 4.80
C ASP A 330 5.61 -20.16 5.21
N VAL A 331 4.71 -19.60 6.00
CA VAL A 331 4.86 -18.26 6.57
C VAL A 331 5.75 -18.25 7.82
N THR A 332 6.23 -17.08 8.23
CA THR A 332 7.02 -16.95 9.46
C THR A 332 6.14 -17.06 10.72
N PRO A 333 6.71 -17.37 11.89
CA PRO A 333 5.99 -17.25 13.16
C PRO A 333 5.47 -15.83 13.48
N ASP A 334 6.04 -14.79 12.85
CA ASP A 334 5.68 -13.39 13.05
C ASP A 334 5.04 -12.79 11.78
N ASP A 335 4.35 -13.61 10.97
CA ASP A 335 3.77 -13.20 9.68
C ASP A 335 2.81 -12.02 9.81
N ASP A 336 1.96 -12.02 10.85
CA ASP A 336 1.03 -10.92 11.15
C ASP A 336 1.79 -9.59 11.35
N ILE A 337 2.95 -9.62 12.02
CA ILE A 337 3.79 -8.43 12.22
C ILE A 337 4.37 -7.99 10.88
N PHE A 338 4.90 -8.94 10.10
CA PHE A 338 5.47 -8.63 8.80
C PHE A 338 4.44 -7.97 7.87
N HIS A 339 3.24 -8.54 7.82
CA HIS A 339 2.13 -8.07 7.02
C HIS A 339 1.66 -6.67 7.45
N ASP A 340 1.36 -6.47 8.73
CA ASP A 340 0.90 -5.17 9.25
C ASP A 340 1.91 -4.04 8.98
N PHE A 341 3.19 -4.32 9.16
CA PHE A 341 4.26 -3.36 8.89
C PHE A 341 4.38 -3.07 7.39
N ALA A 342 4.24 -4.09 6.54
CA ALA A 342 4.26 -3.92 5.09
C ALA A 342 3.09 -3.09 4.58
N VAL A 343 1.88 -3.28 5.14
CA VAL A 343 0.70 -2.44 4.83
C VAL A 343 1.00 -0.96 5.09
N LEU A 344 1.50 -0.63 6.29
CA LEU A 344 1.86 0.75 6.63
C LEU A 344 2.99 1.32 5.76
N MET A 345 4.00 0.51 5.49
CA MET A 345 5.14 0.92 4.68
C MET A 345 4.80 1.17 3.21
N THR A 346 3.67 0.66 2.71
CA THR A 346 3.27 0.74 1.31
C THR A 346 2.04 1.62 1.06
N GLU A 347 1.59 2.37 2.07
CA GLU A 347 0.36 3.17 2.00
C GLU A 347 0.34 4.18 0.84
N GLU A 348 1.48 4.81 0.52
CA GLU A 348 1.60 5.75 -0.60
C GLU A 348 1.98 5.08 -1.94
N ASN A 349 2.93 4.14 -1.92
CA ASN A 349 3.48 3.57 -3.16
C ASN A 349 2.67 2.40 -3.71
N ASN A 350 1.78 1.82 -2.90
CA ASN A 350 0.92 0.70 -3.24
C ASN A 350 1.72 -0.50 -3.80
N TYR A 351 2.92 -0.73 -3.28
CA TYR A 351 3.71 -1.91 -3.66
C TYR A 351 3.00 -3.19 -3.23
N THR A 352 3.08 -4.23 -4.05
CA THR A 352 2.54 -5.54 -3.68
C THR A 352 3.40 -6.13 -2.56
N ILE A 353 2.75 -6.51 -1.45
CA ILE A 353 3.41 -7.01 -0.25
C ILE A 353 3.32 -8.54 -0.16
N GLY A 354 4.28 -9.18 0.52
CA GLY A 354 4.13 -10.57 0.94
C GLY A 354 5.44 -11.34 1.11
N PRO A 355 5.37 -12.62 1.52
CA PRO A 355 6.54 -13.49 1.58
C PRO A 355 7.19 -13.63 0.20
N ALA A 356 8.51 -13.52 0.12
CA ALA A 356 9.22 -13.60 -1.16
C ALA A 356 8.91 -14.87 -1.95
N SER A 357 8.77 -16.02 -1.29
CA SER A 357 8.49 -17.30 -1.95
C SER A 357 7.15 -17.33 -2.70
N THR A 358 6.11 -16.70 -2.16
CA THR A 358 4.74 -16.73 -2.69
C THR A 358 4.40 -15.51 -3.53
N THR A 359 4.99 -14.35 -3.23
CA THR A 359 4.76 -13.10 -3.96
C THR A 359 5.58 -13.02 -5.23
N ILE A 360 6.81 -13.56 -5.24
CA ILE A 360 7.67 -13.57 -6.44
C ILE A 360 8.04 -15.01 -6.84
N TYR A 361 8.92 -15.68 -6.10
CA TYR A 361 9.34 -17.08 -6.31
C TYR A 361 10.27 -17.53 -5.17
N PRO A 362 10.45 -18.84 -4.95
CA PRO A 362 11.35 -19.34 -3.91
C PRO A 362 12.83 -19.00 -4.16
N VAL A 363 13.53 -18.53 -3.12
CA VAL A 363 14.98 -18.24 -3.08
C VAL A 363 15.65 -18.93 -1.91
N ASN A 364 16.98 -19.05 -1.90
CA ASN A 364 17.66 -19.47 -0.68
C ASN A 364 19.04 -18.82 -0.54
N GLY A 365 19.44 -18.61 0.72
CA GLY A 365 20.68 -17.90 1.06
C GLY A 365 20.60 -16.39 0.83
N ASP A 366 19.42 -15.79 0.89
CA ASP A 366 19.23 -14.34 0.82
C ASP A 366 19.40 -13.64 2.17
N SER A 367 19.49 -12.31 2.10
CA SER A 367 19.71 -11.43 3.25
C SER A 367 18.54 -11.41 4.22
N ASN A 368 17.28 -11.35 3.76
CA ASN A 368 16.10 -11.23 4.61
C ASN A 368 15.92 -12.49 5.46
N ASP A 369 15.99 -13.66 4.83
CA ASP A 369 15.85 -14.95 5.49
C ASP A 369 16.94 -15.14 6.55
N TRP A 370 18.17 -14.68 6.31
CA TRP A 370 19.24 -14.73 7.31
C TRP A 370 19.07 -13.69 8.42
N MET A 371 18.70 -12.47 8.07
CA MET A 371 18.44 -11.40 9.03
C MET A 371 17.34 -11.78 10.03
N TYR A 372 16.27 -12.46 9.59
CA TYR A 372 15.21 -12.93 10.48
C TYR A 372 15.48 -14.31 11.12
N GLY A 373 15.95 -15.26 10.31
CA GLY A 373 16.04 -16.67 10.70
C GLY A 373 17.27 -17.07 11.52
N GLU A 374 18.40 -16.38 11.37
CA GLU A 374 19.57 -16.58 12.23
C GLU A 374 19.38 -15.85 13.56
N GLN A 375 19.33 -16.62 14.65
CA GLN A 375 19.10 -16.12 16.01
C GLN A 375 20.11 -16.66 17.04
N ASP A 376 21.11 -17.45 16.63
CA ASP A 376 22.14 -17.96 17.54
C ASP A 376 23.23 -16.92 17.82
N THR A 377 23.54 -16.05 16.83
CA THR A 377 24.63 -15.06 16.92
C THR A 377 24.18 -13.63 17.12
N LYS A 378 22.90 -13.33 16.84
CA LYS A 378 22.28 -12.02 16.91
C LYS A 378 20.78 -12.19 17.15
N ASP A 379 20.07 -11.13 17.49
CA ASP A 379 18.61 -11.16 17.52
C ASP A 379 18.02 -11.24 16.10
N LYS A 380 16.74 -11.61 16.02
CA LYS A 380 15.98 -11.55 14.77
C LYS A 380 15.84 -10.10 14.32
N VAL A 381 16.02 -9.85 13.03
CA VAL A 381 15.81 -8.55 12.39
C VAL A 381 14.62 -8.70 11.45
N PHE A 382 13.61 -7.82 11.57
CA PHE A 382 12.50 -7.77 10.63
C PHE A 382 12.98 -7.15 9.32
N ALA A 383 13.41 -7.97 8.37
CA ALA A 383 14.04 -7.52 7.14
C ALA A 383 13.06 -7.56 5.95
N TYR A 384 13.07 -6.49 5.16
CA TYR A 384 12.26 -6.36 3.95
C TYR A 384 13.15 -6.05 2.74
N VAL A 385 12.67 -6.44 1.57
CA VAL A 385 13.25 -6.10 0.26
C VAL A 385 12.26 -5.24 -0.51
N PRO A 386 12.50 -3.92 -0.58
CA PRO A 386 11.83 -3.07 -1.57
C PRO A 386 12.40 -3.32 -2.96
N GLU A 387 11.54 -3.69 -3.91
CA GLU A 387 11.85 -3.85 -5.34
C GLU A 387 11.38 -2.60 -6.11
N VAL A 388 12.23 -1.57 -6.15
CA VAL A 388 11.81 -0.23 -6.60
C VAL A 388 11.55 -0.16 -8.09
N GLY A 389 10.40 0.42 -8.47
CA GLY A 389 10.00 0.67 -9.85
C GLY A 389 9.38 -0.54 -10.54
N ASN A 390 8.62 -0.31 -11.61
CA ASN A 390 7.92 -1.37 -12.33
C ASN A 390 8.71 -1.88 -13.54
N GLY A 391 8.17 -2.85 -14.28
CA GLY A 391 8.86 -3.41 -15.45
C GLY A 391 9.08 -2.45 -16.63
N ASN A 392 8.37 -1.32 -16.71
CA ASN A 392 8.69 -0.26 -17.68
C ASN A 392 9.92 0.54 -17.25
N ASP A 393 10.11 0.76 -15.95
CA ASP A 393 11.32 1.34 -15.39
C ASP A 393 12.49 0.37 -15.60
N GLY A 394 12.33 -0.89 -15.19
CA GLY A 394 13.38 -1.90 -15.20
C GLY A 394 14.57 -1.51 -14.31
N PHE A 395 15.74 -2.11 -14.56
CA PHE A 395 16.94 -1.85 -13.75
C PHE A 395 17.51 -0.42 -13.88
N TRP A 396 17.28 0.21 -15.04
CA TRP A 396 17.72 1.59 -15.31
C TRP A 396 16.52 2.44 -15.75
N PRO A 397 15.76 2.98 -14.78
CA PRO A 397 14.70 3.94 -15.04
C PRO A 397 15.17 5.13 -15.88
N SER A 398 14.25 5.80 -16.58
CA SER A 398 14.58 7.08 -17.23
C SER A 398 14.89 8.15 -16.18
N THR A 399 15.69 9.16 -16.52
CA THR A 399 16.05 10.26 -15.61
C THR A 399 14.82 10.92 -14.98
N SER A 400 13.75 11.10 -15.75
CA SER A 400 12.43 11.61 -15.32
C SER A 400 11.72 10.76 -14.27
N ARG A 401 12.03 9.47 -14.17
CA ARG A 401 11.44 8.55 -13.19
C ARG A 401 12.26 8.44 -11.91
N ILE A 402 13.53 8.83 -11.91
CA ILE A 402 14.40 8.73 -10.73
C ILE A 402 13.81 9.47 -9.53
N VAL A 403 13.49 10.77 -9.68
CA VAL A 403 12.95 11.57 -8.55
C VAL A 403 11.61 11.03 -8.05
N PRO A 404 10.60 10.77 -8.92
CA PRO A 404 9.37 10.13 -8.47
C PRO A 404 9.57 8.80 -7.74
N LEU A 405 10.50 7.94 -8.20
CA LEU A 405 10.84 6.68 -7.53
C LEU A 405 11.49 6.91 -6.15
N CYS A 406 12.24 8.00 -5.98
CA CYS A 406 12.76 8.40 -4.67
C CYS A 406 11.62 8.88 -3.76
N GLN A 407 10.74 9.75 -4.27
CA GLN A 407 9.63 10.33 -3.53
C GLN A 407 8.63 9.27 -3.06
N GLU A 408 8.23 8.33 -3.94
CA GLU A 408 7.28 7.26 -3.57
C GLU A 408 7.84 6.30 -2.49
N ASN A 409 9.15 6.28 -2.25
CA ASN A 409 9.78 5.46 -1.21
C ASN A 409 10.03 6.21 0.11
N MET A 410 9.66 7.50 0.21
CA MET A 410 9.92 8.30 1.40
C MET A 410 9.10 7.88 2.61
N LEU A 411 7.77 7.70 2.44
CA LEU A 411 6.92 7.23 3.52
C LEU A 411 7.39 5.86 4.03
N GLN A 412 7.71 4.95 3.12
CA GLN A 412 8.26 3.62 3.47
C GLN A 412 9.49 3.72 4.38
N ASN A 413 10.47 4.55 4.00
CA ASN A 413 11.69 4.75 4.78
C ASN A 413 11.40 5.34 6.17
N ILE A 414 10.54 6.36 6.26
CA ILE A 414 10.18 7.03 7.52
C ILE A 414 9.39 6.09 8.43
N THR A 415 8.40 5.38 7.88
CA THR A 415 7.57 4.41 8.61
C THR A 415 8.44 3.28 9.15
N ALA A 416 9.39 2.76 8.38
CA ALA A 416 10.33 1.74 8.85
C ALA A 416 11.12 2.20 10.08
N ALA A 417 11.63 3.45 10.09
CA ALA A 417 12.32 4.02 11.25
C ALA A 417 11.37 4.26 12.45
N ARG A 418 10.12 4.67 12.21
CA ARG A 418 9.10 4.78 13.27
C ARG A 418 8.80 3.43 13.92
N LEU A 419 8.73 2.37 13.12
CA LEU A 419 8.40 1.02 13.57
C LEU A 419 9.48 0.39 14.46
N VAL A 420 10.76 0.79 14.39
CA VAL A 420 11.76 0.29 15.35
C VAL A 420 11.59 0.91 16.74
N GLY A 421 11.02 2.11 16.80
CA GLY A 421 10.72 2.83 18.03
C GLY A 421 9.40 2.44 18.68
N LYS A 422 8.82 3.37 19.42
CA LYS A 422 7.48 3.24 20.01
C LYS A 422 6.49 3.78 19.00
N TYR A 423 5.62 2.95 18.46
CA TYR A 423 4.66 3.39 17.45
C TYR A 423 3.30 2.77 17.71
N ALA A 424 2.26 3.56 17.52
CA ALA A 424 0.89 3.11 17.48
C ALA A 424 0.18 3.87 16.35
N ASP A 425 -0.72 3.18 15.69
CA ASP A 425 -1.56 3.73 14.65
C ASP A 425 -2.99 3.95 15.17
N LEU A 426 -3.69 4.91 14.58
CA LEU A 426 -5.06 5.26 14.93
C LEU A 426 -5.97 5.12 13.72
N THR A 427 -7.04 4.35 13.87
CA THR A 427 -8.10 4.25 12.87
C THR A 427 -9.37 4.90 13.39
N GLU A 428 -9.82 5.99 12.77
CA GLU A 428 -11.08 6.64 13.14
C GLU A 428 -12.28 5.83 12.62
N THR A 429 -13.29 5.57 13.46
CA THR A 429 -14.40 4.64 13.16
C THR A 429 -15.79 5.25 13.31
N SER A 430 -15.91 6.53 13.68
CA SER A 430 -17.21 7.19 13.76
C SER A 430 -17.72 7.66 12.38
N PRO A 431 -19.05 7.78 12.18
CA PRO A 431 -19.62 8.24 10.90
C PRO A 431 -19.11 9.62 10.47
N MET A 432 -19.11 9.94 9.17
CA MET A 432 -18.70 11.26 8.68
C MET A 432 -19.69 12.38 9.06
N THR A 433 -20.90 12.01 9.51
CA THR A 433 -21.96 12.97 9.86
C THR A 433 -22.42 12.84 11.32
N THR A 434 -22.86 13.95 11.91
CA THR A 434 -23.47 13.99 13.25
C THR A 434 -24.60 15.00 13.31
N ASP A 435 -25.72 14.67 13.98
CA ASP A 435 -26.82 15.61 14.23
C ASP A 435 -26.91 16.07 15.70
N ALA A 436 -26.02 15.55 16.55
CA ALA A 436 -25.94 15.90 17.95
C ALA A 436 -24.84 16.94 18.17
N LEU A 437 -25.14 17.94 19.00
CA LEU A 437 -24.15 18.91 19.47
C LEU A 437 -23.12 18.28 20.40
N GLU A 438 -23.48 17.24 21.13
CA GLU A 438 -22.57 16.45 21.97
C GLU A 438 -22.40 15.07 21.32
N ASN A 439 -21.17 14.70 20.97
CA ASN A 439 -20.86 13.43 20.34
C ASN A 439 -19.46 12.95 20.74
N ASN A 440 -18.99 11.83 20.19
CA ASN A 440 -17.64 11.30 20.40
C ASN A 440 -17.01 10.93 19.07
N ILE A 441 -15.73 11.23 18.90
CA ILE A 441 -14.92 10.59 17.88
C ILE A 441 -14.51 9.23 18.41
N LYS A 442 -14.93 8.17 17.71
CA LYS A 442 -14.56 6.79 18.02
C LYS A 442 -13.35 6.42 17.20
N TYR A 443 -12.46 5.65 17.79
CA TYR A 443 -11.24 5.20 17.12
C TYR A 443 -10.76 3.88 17.70
N ASP A 444 -9.96 3.19 16.90
CA ASP A 444 -9.16 2.05 17.32
C ASP A 444 -7.68 2.50 17.38
N ILE A 445 -6.99 2.13 18.45
CA ILE A 445 -5.53 2.26 18.58
C ILE A 445 -4.90 0.88 18.42
N LYS A 446 -3.89 0.76 17.56
CA LYS A 446 -3.12 -0.47 17.35
C LYS A 446 -1.65 -0.25 17.67
N ARG A 447 -1.08 -1.01 18.62
CA ARG A 447 0.35 -0.91 18.95
C ARG A 447 1.19 -1.67 17.94
N LEU A 448 2.14 -0.97 17.30
CA LEU A 448 2.92 -1.51 16.17
C LEU A 448 4.43 -1.37 16.32
N GLY A 449 4.95 -0.41 17.09
CA GLY A 449 6.41 -0.24 17.24
C GLY A 449 7.09 -1.42 17.92
N LEU A 450 8.33 -1.72 17.58
CA LEU A 450 9.12 -2.84 18.15
C LEU A 450 9.72 -2.52 19.53
N THR A 451 9.75 -1.24 19.91
CA THR A 451 10.16 -0.81 21.25
C THR A 451 8.94 -0.66 22.16
N ASP A 452 9.02 -1.22 23.37
CA ASP A 452 7.93 -1.16 24.34
C ASP A 452 7.64 0.28 24.80
N ALA A 453 6.36 0.59 24.88
CA ALA A 453 5.87 1.87 25.40
C ALA A 453 5.09 1.61 26.69
N GLU A 454 5.45 2.31 27.76
CA GLU A 454 4.70 2.23 29.03
C GLU A 454 3.29 2.83 28.87
N GLN A 455 3.15 3.82 27.99
CA GLN A 455 1.93 4.58 27.79
C GLN A 455 1.81 5.11 26.35
N PHE A 456 0.59 5.07 25.81
CA PHE A 456 0.13 5.94 24.72
C PHE A 456 -0.97 6.87 25.23
N THR A 457 -0.95 8.11 24.78
CA THR A 457 -1.97 9.11 25.09
C THR A 457 -2.66 9.51 23.80
N VAL A 458 -3.98 9.33 23.73
CA VAL A 458 -4.76 9.78 22.57
C VAL A 458 -5.49 11.05 22.95
N SER A 459 -5.39 12.09 22.13
CA SER A 459 -5.99 13.40 22.35
C SER A 459 -6.77 13.87 21.14
N LEU A 460 -7.73 14.77 21.38
CA LEU A 460 -8.56 15.38 20.35
C LEU A 460 -8.50 16.90 20.46
N THR A 461 -8.10 17.56 19.37
CA THR A 461 -7.99 19.02 19.32
C THR A 461 -8.93 19.60 18.26
N ALA A 462 -9.64 20.68 18.60
CA ALA A 462 -10.44 21.43 17.62
C ALA A 462 -9.55 22.19 16.63
N LEU A 463 -9.82 22.06 15.33
CA LEU A 463 -9.10 22.80 14.27
C LEU A 463 -9.89 24.00 13.74
N ASP A 464 -11.16 24.15 14.12
CA ASP A 464 -11.97 25.31 13.78
C ASP A 464 -12.94 25.73 14.88
N ASP A 465 -13.47 26.95 14.72
CA ASP A 465 -14.32 27.62 15.71
C ASP A 465 -15.68 26.96 15.88
N ASN A 466 -16.11 25.99 15.05
CA ASN A 466 -17.41 25.33 15.20
C ASN A 466 -17.46 24.33 16.36
N VAL A 467 -16.30 23.89 16.84
CA VAL A 467 -16.16 22.98 17.99
C VAL A 467 -15.96 23.83 19.25
N GLU A 468 -16.92 23.77 20.17
CA GLU A 468 -16.88 24.50 21.44
C GLU A 468 -15.83 23.91 22.40
N SER A 469 -15.76 22.58 22.48
CA SER A 469 -14.81 21.88 23.35
C SER A 469 -14.57 20.43 22.93
N THR A 470 -13.42 19.89 23.32
CA THR A 470 -13.08 18.47 23.22
C THR A 470 -12.95 17.85 24.61
N GLY A 471 -13.06 16.51 24.65
CA GLY A 471 -12.99 15.70 25.85
C GLY A 471 -11.59 15.62 26.44
N THR A 472 -11.45 14.84 27.50
CA THR A 472 -10.14 14.53 28.08
C THR A 472 -9.43 13.48 27.26
N ASP A 473 -8.10 13.53 27.28
CA ASP A 473 -7.24 12.54 26.66
C ASP A 473 -7.45 11.14 27.26
N ASP A 474 -7.37 10.13 26.39
CA ASP A 474 -7.40 8.72 26.77
C ASP A 474 -5.98 8.20 26.98
N ILE A 475 -5.82 7.26 27.92
CA ILE A 475 -4.51 6.73 28.33
C ILE A 475 -4.53 5.21 28.22
N PHE A 476 -3.66 4.68 27.36
CA PHE A 476 -3.47 3.25 27.14
C PHE A 476 -2.13 2.84 27.74
N LEU A 477 -2.11 1.82 28.60
CA LEU A 477 -0.92 1.43 29.36
C LEU A 477 -0.43 0.05 28.96
N ASN A 478 0.87 -0.06 28.66
CA ASN A 478 1.56 -1.33 28.39
C ASN A 478 0.84 -2.22 27.37
N MET A 479 0.46 -1.65 26.22
CA MET A 479 -0.14 -2.42 25.13
C MET A 479 0.88 -3.43 24.57
N ASP A 480 0.45 -4.68 24.39
CA ASP A 480 1.23 -5.72 23.73
C ASP A 480 1.37 -5.42 22.22
N LEU A 481 2.40 -5.98 21.56
CA LEU A 481 2.55 -5.87 20.10
C LEU A 481 1.31 -6.41 19.37
N LEU A 482 0.83 -5.65 18.37
CA LEU A 482 -0.41 -5.88 17.62
C LEU A 482 -1.70 -5.81 18.44
N GLN A 483 -1.65 -5.41 19.71
CA GLN A 483 -2.86 -5.20 20.49
C GLN A 483 -3.66 -4.04 19.89
N VAL A 484 -4.96 -4.29 19.70
CA VAL A 484 -5.95 -3.29 19.31
C VAL A 484 -6.85 -2.99 20.51
N GLU A 485 -7.05 -1.72 20.83
CA GLU A 485 -8.08 -1.26 21.76
C GLU A 485 -8.96 -0.20 21.09
N SER A 486 -10.25 -0.19 21.43
CA SER A 486 -11.21 0.79 20.92
C SER A 486 -11.62 1.73 22.04
N ASP A 487 -11.63 3.03 21.78
CA ASP A 487 -12.19 4.03 22.70
C ASP A 487 -12.79 5.22 21.94
N SER A 488 -13.14 6.28 22.66
CA SER A 488 -13.71 7.47 22.06
C SER A 488 -13.52 8.73 22.92
N ILE A 489 -13.17 9.84 22.27
CA ILE A 489 -13.06 11.15 22.92
C ILE A 489 -14.27 12.01 22.55
N SER A 490 -14.94 12.55 23.57
CA SER A 490 -16.10 13.41 23.37
C SER A 490 -15.74 14.74 22.70
N TYR A 491 -16.68 15.36 22.00
CA TYR A 491 -16.59 16.76 21.58
C TYR A 491 -17.97 17.42 21.63
N THR A 492 -17.96 18.74 21.79
CA THR A 492 -19.17 19.57 21.78
C THR A 492 -19.06 20.60 20.67
N LEU A 493 -20.09 20.69 19.84
CA LEU A 493 -20.24 21.69 18.78
C LEU A 493 -20.98 22.91 19.32
N ASN A 494 -20.68 24.08 18.76
CA ASN A 494 -21.39 25.31 19.09
C ASN A 494 -22.88 25.18 18.84
N ALA A 495 -23.70 25.71 19.77
CA ALA A 495 -25.16 25.63 19.66
C ALA A 495 -25.76 26.31 18.41
N ASP A 496 -25.02 27.22 17.77
CA ASP A 496 -25.45 27.95 16.58
C ASP A 496 -24.96 27.31 15.26
N ILE A 497 -24.30 26.13 15.31
CA ILE A 497 -23.82 25.45 14.11
C ILE A 497 -24.99 25.10 13.19
N GLU A 498 -24.87 25.45 11.91
CA GLU A 498 -25.91 25.22 10.91
C GLU A 498 -25.75 23.82 10.28
N GLY A 499 -26.87 23.16 9.98
CA GLY A 499 -26.86 21.91 9.24
C GLY A 499 -26.20 22.09 7.87
N GLY A 500 -25.21 21.26 7.57
CA GLY A 500 -24.37 21.32 6.37
C GLY A 500 -22.97 21.85 6.62
N THR A 501 -22.67 22.30 7.84
CA THR A 501 -21.35 22.82 8.19
C THR A 501 -20.35 21.68 8.36
N GLU A 502 -19.25 21.75 7.62
CA GLU A 502 -18.05 20.94 7.84
C GLU A 502 -17.28 21.48 9.05
N PHE A 503 -16.80 20.58 9.90
CA PHE A 503 -15.91 20.89 11.01
C PHE A 503 -14.77 19.85 11.08
N LYS A 504 -13.63 20.28 11.63
CA LYS A 504 -12.39 19.52 11.65
C LYS A 504 -11.85 19.37 13.07
N LEU A 505 -11.36 18.18 13.33
CA LEU A 505 -10.71 17.79 14.57
C LEU A 505 -9.35 17.18 14.22
N LEU A 506 -8.37 17.32 15.10
CA LEU A 506 -7.10 16.63 15.01
C LEU A 506 -7.10 15.52 16.06
N LEU A 507 -7.05 14.27 15.60
CA LEU A 507 -6.91 13.10 16.46
C LEU A 507 -5.42 12.75 16.52
N THR A 508 -4.86 12.67 17.72
CA THR A 508 -3.40 12.56 17.93
C THR A 508 -3.08 11.44 18.90
N VAL A 509 -2.15 10.55 18.55
CA VAL A 509 -1.52 9.60 19.47
C VAL A 509 -0.11 10.07 19.83
N ASP A 510 0.19 10.17 21.11
CA ASP A 510 1.48 10.53 21.69
C ASP A 510 2.06 9.33 22.45
N ASN A 511 3.30 8.96 22.12
CA ASN A 511 4.04 7.82 22.70
C ASN A 511 5.08 8.25 23.78
N GLY A 512 5.08 9.53 24.17
CA GLY A 512 6.03 10.17 25.07
C GLY A 512 7.31 10.68 24.40
N MET A 513 7.53 10.39 23.12
CA MET A 513 8.67 10.84 22.31
C MET A 513 8.18 11.76 21.19
N TYR A 514 7.28 11.28 20.33
CA TYR A 514 6.60 12.04 19.28
C TYR A 514 5.09 11.77 19.27
N SER A 515 4.39 12.62 18.53
CA SER A 515 2.96 12.50 18.25
C SER A 515 2.70 12.23 16.78
N VAL A 516 1.83 11.28 16.47
CA VAL A 516 1.27 11.07 15.12
C VAL A 516 -0.17 11.58 15.14
N SER A 517 -0.57 12.32 14.12
CA SER A 517 -1.91 12.93 14.07
C SER A 517 -2.59 12.76 12.73
N ASP A 518 -3.90 12.60 12.76
CA ASP A 518 -4.78 12.61 11.59
C ASP A 518 -5.85 13.71 11.71
N THR A 519 -6.16 14.36 10.59
CA THR A 519 -7.18 15.40 10.51
C THR A 519 -8.53 14.79 10.16
N ILE A 520 -9.38 14.69 11.16
CA ILE A 520 -10.74 14.16 11.03
C ILE A 520 -11.68 15.27 10.55
N THR A 521 -12.32 15.05 9.40
CA THR A 521 -13.32 15.97 8.84
C THR A 521 -14.72 15.37 8.98
N LYS A 522 -15.64 16.12 9.59
CA LYS A 522 -17.03 15.71 9.84
C LYS A 522 -18.02 16.78 9.37
N ILE A 523 -19.27 16.41 9.16
CA ILE A 523 -20.36 17.32 8.75
C ILE A 523 -21.49 17.28 9.77
N PHE A 524 -21.94 18.46 10.21
CA PHE A 524 -23.09 18.56 11.12
C PHE A 524 -24.43 18.56 10.37
N GLY A 525 -25.37 17.73 10.81
CA GLY A 525 -26.78 17.75 10.43
C GLY A 525 -27.41 16.37 10.41
N THR A 526 -28.74 16.34 10.32
CA THR A 526 -29.50 15.08 10.29
C THR A 526 -29.52 14.51 8.88
N MET A 527 -28.91 13.33 8.74
CA MET A 527 -29.00 12.53 7.53
C MET A 527 -30.40 11.93 7.37
N VAL A 528 -30.93 12.00 6.17
CA VAL A 528 -32.21 11.41 5.76
C VAL A 528 -31.92 10.39 4.68
N VAL A 529 -32.17 9.13 4.98
CA VAL A 529 -32.11 8.03 4.00
C VAL A 529 -33.18 8.26 2.93
N VAL A 530 -32.74 8.41 1.68
CA VAL A 530 -33.61 8.57 0.50
C VAL A 530 -33.72 7.30 -0.32
N PHE A 531 -32.80 6.36 -0.10
CA PHE A 531 -32.81 5.02 -0.67
C PHE A 531 -32.14 4.04 0.31
N ASP A 532 -32.76 2.88 0.50
CA ASP A 532 -32.21 1.76 1.26
C ASP A 532 -32.46 0.44 0.53
N ASP A 533 -31.47 -0.44 0.57
CA ASP A 533 -31.53 -1.82 0.09
C ASP A 533 -30.67 -2.70 1.00
N ASN A 534 -31.31 -3.65 1.67
CA ASN A 534 -30.64 -4.57 2.59
C ASN A 534 -29.97 -5.76 1.88
N ALA A 535 -29.86 -5.74 0.54
CA ALA A 535 -29.26 -6.81 -0.24
C ALA A 535 -29.90 -8.20 0.04
N ASP A 536 -31.15 -8.24 0.48
CA ASP A 536 -31.90 -9.48 0.76
C ASP A 536 -32.58 -10.06 -0.48
N ASN A 537 -32.66 -9.25 -1.55
CA ASN A 537 -33.16 -9.59 -2.88
C ASN A 537 -32.44 -8.76 -3.99
N LEU A 538 -32.69 -9.04 -5.27
CA LEU A 538 -32.12 -8.31 -6.42
C LEU A 538 -33.13 -7.35 -7.09
N ASP A 539 -34.23 -6.97 -6.45
CA ASP A 539 -35.29 -6.18 -7.10
C ASP A 539 -34.82 -4.79 -7.57
N ASN A 540 -33.79 -4.24 -6.93
CA ASN A 540 -33.19 -2.96 -7.32
C ASN A 540 -31.93 -3.12 -8.20
N TRP A 541 -31.50 -4.34 -8.50
CA TRP A 541 -30.21 -4.61 -9.13
C TRP A 541 -30.32 -5.59 -10.29
N THR A 542 -29.72 -5.22 -11.42
CA THR A 542 -29.54 -6.14 -12.55
C THR A 542 -28.07 -6.53 -12.69
N SER A 543 -27.82 -7.84 -12.68
CA SER A 543 -26.53 -8.41 -13.04
C SER A 543 -26.67 -9.67 -13.88
N PRO A 544 -25.74 -9.91 -14.83
CA PRO A 544 -25.61 -11.22 -15.47
C PRO A 544 -24.78 -12.24 -14.64
N LYS A 545 -24.13 -11.83 -13.54
CA LYS A 545 -23.17 -12.66 -12.80
C LYS A 545 -23.24 -12.51 -11.28
N TRP A 546 -23.50 -11.32 -10.76
CA TRP A 546 -23.62 -11.09 -9.32
C TRP A 546 -24.96 -11.63 -8.80
N GLU A 547 -24.93 -12.29 -7.66
CA GLU A 547 -26.03 -13.07 -7.10
C GLU A 547 -26.19 -12.83 -5.59
N LEU A 548 -27.36 -13.17 -5.05
CA LEU A 548 -27.59 -13.18 -3.61
C LEU A 548 -26.96 -14.41 -2.99
N THR A 549 -26.18 -14.26 -1.93
CA THR A 549 -25.59 -15.38 -1.18
C THR A 549 -26.00 -15.36 0.28
N ASP A 550 -26.12 -16.54 0.88
CA ASP A 550 -26.27 -16.77 2.32
C ASP A 550 -25.00 -17.36 2.94
N GLU A 551 -23.88 -17.42 2.19
CA GLU A 551 -22.59 -17.93 2.66
C GLU A 551 -21.94 -16.97 3.67
N ASP A 552 -22.01 -15.66 3.39
CA ASP A 552 -21.54 -14.60 4.28
C ASP A 552 -22.41 -13.35 4.10
N TYR A 553 -22.71 -12.65 5.20
CA TYR A 553 -23.56 -11.46 5.23
C TYR A 553 -23.35 -10.69 6.53
N HIS A 554 -23.53 -9.37 6.50
CA HIS A 554 -23.37 -8.53 7.68
C HIS A 554 -24.64 -8.49 8.53
N SER A 555 -25.81 -8.27 7.91
CA SER A 555 -27.08 -8.12 8.64
C SER A 555 -27.82 -9.46 8.83
N ALA A 556 -28.79 -9.80 7.98
CA ALA A 556 -29.41 -11.12 7.83
C ALA A 556 -30.48 -11.09 6.72
N VAL A 557 -30.64 -12.11 5.87
CA VAL A 557 -29.94 -13.42 5.79
C VAL A 557 -29.14 -13.61 4.49
N ASN A 558 -29.01 -12.55 3.68
CA ASN A 558 -28.22 -12.60 2.44
C ASN A 558 -27.36 -11.34 2.32
N SER A 559 -26.34 -11.43 1.46
CA SER A 559 -25.64 -10.30 0.86
C SER A 559 -25.63 -10.48 -0.67
N ILE A 560 -25.09 -9.51 -1.40
CA ILE A 560 -24.85 -9.66 -2.85
C ILE A 560 -23.36 -9.83 -3.10
N THR A 561 -23.00 -10.81 -3.92
CA THR A 561 -21.61 -11.14 -4.28
C THR A 561 -21.47 -11.43 -5.77
N ASP A 562 -20.27 -11.30 -6.34
CA ASP A 562 -19.98 -11.69 -7.72
C ASP A 562 -19.72 -13.20 -7.92
N SER A 563 -19.53 -13.94 -6.83
CA SER A 563 -18.83 -15.25 -6.76
C SER A 563 -19.50 -16.24 -5.78
N LYS A 564 -20.84 -16.24 -5.70
CA LYS A 564 -21.68 -16.95 -4.70
C LYS A 564 -21.29 -18.36 -4.22
N ASN A 565 -20.58 -19.18 -4.99
CA ASN A 565 -20.31 -20.58 -4.61
C ASN A 565 -18.86 -21.02 -4.85
N SER A 566 -18.02 -20.12 -5.35
CA SER A 566 -16.65 -20.38 -5.78
C SER A 566 -15.98 -19.07 -6.10
N ASP A 567 -14.66 -19.06 -6.00
CA ASP A 567 -13.79 -18.00 -6.46
C ASP A 567 -14.20 -17.46 -7.85
N TYR A 568 -13.95 -16.17 -8.08
CA TYR A 568 -14.32 -15.52 -9.34
C TYR A 568 -13.59 -16.13 -10.53
N GLU A 569 -14.18 -16.03 -11.72
CA GLU A 569 -13.56 -16.55 -12.94
C GLU A 569 -12.47 -15.61 -13.45
N SER A 570 -11.44 -16.17 -14.07
CA SER A 570 -10.43 -15.42 -14.84
C SER A 570 -11.02 -14.68 -16.06
N ASN A 571 -10.45 -13.52 -16.41
CA ASN A 571 -10.79 -12.62 -17.53
C ASN A 571 -12.23 -12.08 -17.45
N LEU A 572 -12.72 -11.89 -16.24
CA LEU A 572 -14.06 -11.43 -15.97
C LEU A 572 -14.12 -9.90 -16.06
N ASN A 573 -15.21 -9.41 -16.63
CA ASN A 573 -15.64 -8.02 -16.48
C ASN A 573 -17.10 -8.08 -16.08
N SER A 574 -17.33 -8.39 -14.81
CA SER A 574 -18.66 -8.56 -14.25
C SER A 574 -19.12 -7.25 -13.64
N LYS A 575 -20.43 -7.05 -13.62
CA LYS A 575 -21.01 -5.84 -13.03
C LYS A 575 -22.40 -6.10 -12.51
N ILE A 576 -22.78 -5.34 -11.51
CA ILE A 576 -24.15 -5.22 -11.04
C ILE A 576 -24.53 -3.74 -11.07
N THR A 577 -25.68 -3.44 -11.66
CA THR A 577 -26.12 -2.06 -11.88
C THR A 577 -27.49 -1.85 -11.26
N MET A 578 -27.64 -0.71 -10.58
CA MET A 578 -28.90 -0.31 -10.00
C MET A 578 -29.95 -0.01 -11.10
N ASP A 579 -31.12 -0.64 -10.99
CA ASP A 579 -32.25 -0.45 -11.89
C ASP A 579 -33.08 0.79 -11.53
N THR A 580 -33.14 1.09 -10.25
CA THR A 580 -33.74 2.31 -9.71
C THR A 580 -32.84 3.52 -9.96
N THR A 581 -33.37 4.71 -9.72
CA THR A 581 -32.65 5.99 -9.74
C THR A 581 -32.78 6.63 -8.38
N ILE A 582 -31.70 7.19 -7.85
CA ILE A 582 -31.73 7.98 -6.61
C ILE A 582 -31.82 9.45 -7.01
N ASP A 583 -32.81 10.16 -6.46
CA ASP A 583 -33.05 11.59 -6.77
C ASP A 583 -32.33 12.47 -5.74
N LEU A 584 -31.40 13.30 -6.21
CA LEU A 584 -30.62 14.25 -5.41
C LEU A 584 -30.85 15.71 -5.85
N LYS A 585 -31.92 16.01 -6.60
CA LYS A 585 -32.13 17.33 -7.23
C LYS A 585 -32.27 18.51 -6.25
N ASP A 586 -32.80 18.26 -5.06
CA ASP A 586 -33.06 19.28 -4.03
C ASP A 586 -32.19 19.02 -2.78
N THR A 587 -30.90 18.79 -2.97
CA THR A 587 -29.96 18.40 -1.91
C THR A 587 -28.64 19.11 -2.13
N ASP A 588 -27.96 19.50 -1.06
CA ASP A 588 -26.62 20.09 -1.12
C ASP A 588 -25.51 19.09 -0.72
N ILE A 589 -25.85 18.13 0.14
CA ILE A 589 -24.92 17.12 0.67
C ILE A 589 -25.55 15.74 0.59
N ALA A 590 -24.81 14.78 0.03
CA ALA A 590 -25.27 13.41 -0.15
C ALA A 590 -24.15 12.39 0.05
N PHE A 591 -24.52 11.23 0.56
CA PHE A 591 -23.64 10.10 0.82
C PHE A 591 -24.25 8.81 0.31
N ILE A 592 -23.40 7.86 -0.08
CA ILE A 592 -23.77 6.45 -0.13
C ILE A 592 -22.97 5.68 0.92
N SER A 593 -23.55 4.61 1.46
CA SER A 593 -22.85 3.71 2.37
C SER A 593 -23.34 2.28 2.20
N PHE A 594 -22.48 1.33 2.55
CA PHE A 594 -22.76 -0.10 2.49
C PHE A 594 -21.73 -0.85 3.35
N TRP A 595 -22.07 -2.04 3.79
CA TRP A 595 -21.08 -2.99 4.31
C TRP A 595 -20.41 -3.69 3.15
N ALA A 596 -19.10 -3.90 3.21
CA ALA A 596 -18.34 -4.60 2.19
C ALA A 596 -17.34 -5.57 2.82
N LYS A 597 -17.11 -6.70 2.13
CA LYS A 597 -16.08 -7.69 2.42
C LYS A 597 -15.49 -8.13 1.09
N TRP A 598 -14.18 -8.36 1.01
CA TRP A 598 -13.58 -8.82 -0.24
C TRP A 598 -12.31 -9.64 -0.06
N ASP A 599 -12.02 -10.46 -1.07
CA ASP A 599 -10.74 -11.11 -1.31
C ASP A 599 -10.48 -11.11 -2.82
N VAL A 600 -9.54 -10.29 -3.28
CA VAL A 600 -9.30 -9.95 -4.69
C VAL A 600 -7.79 -9.88 -4.92
N GLU A 601 -7.28 -10.43 -6.03
CA GLU A 601 -5.84 -10.46 -6.30
C GLU A 601 -5.25 -9.05 -6.30
N SER A 602 -4.37 -8.76 -5.34
CA SER A 602 -3.83 -7.42 -5.19
C SER A 602 -2.89 -7.04 -6.34
N GLY A 603 -3.00 -5.79 -6.81
CA GLY A 603 -2.19 -5.23 -7.90
C GLY A 603 -2.65 -5.61 -9.30
N TYR A 604 -3.58 -6.55 -9.46
CA TYR A 604 -4.02 -7.05 -10.76
C TYR A 604 -5.54 -6.97 -10.90
N ASP A 605 -6.26 -7.64 -10.02
CA ASP A 605 -7.71 -7.66 -10.03
C ASP A 605 -8.26 -6.53 -9.18
N TYR A 606 -9.47 -6.09 -9.51
CA TYR A 606 -10.02 -4.94 -8.82
C TYR A 606 -11.53 -4.85 -8.88
N VAL A 607 -12.09 -4.26 -7.82
CA VAL A 607 -13.47 -3.79 -7.78
C VAL A 607 -13.53 -2.27 -7.83
N GLN A 608 -14.46 -1.73 -8.60
CA GLN A 608 -14.79 -0.31 -8.57
C GLN A 608 -16.26 -0.10 -8.23
N VAL A 609 -16.50 0.85 -7.32
CA VAL A 609 -17.81 1.45 -7.12
C VAL A 609 -17.92 2.66 -8.03
N LEU A 610 -18.93 2.65 -8.88
CA LEU A 610 -19.10 3.59 -9.97
C LEU A 610 -20.43 4.34 -9.82
N ILE A 611 -20.41 5.64 -10.09
CA ILE A 611 -21.59 6.51 -10.11
C ILE A 611 -21.82 7.10 -11.49
N LYS A 612 -23.08 7.42 -11.81
CA LYS A 612 -23.43 8.15 -13.02
C LYS A 612 -24.67 9.00 -12.82
N LYS A 613 -24.67 10.24 -13.33
CA LYS A 613 -25.91 11.03 -13.50
C LYS A 613 -26.77 10.42 -14.61
N THR A 614 -28.08 10.36 -14.46
CA THR A 614 -28.94 9.69 -15.45
C THR A 614 -28.85 10.31 -16.84
N GLU A 615 -28.56 11.61 -16.93
CA GLU A 615 -28.28 12.35 -18.16
C GLU A 615 -26.92 12.02 -18.82
N ASP A 616 -25.97 11.47 -18.06
CA ASP A 616 -24.61 11.20 -18.54
C ASP A 616 -24.51 9.85 -19.27
N ALA A 617 -23.52 9.73 -20.15
CA ALA A 617 -23.27 8.51 -20.92
C ALA A 617 -22.43 7.48 -20.15
N SER A 618 -21.42 7.94 -19.41
CA SER A 618 -20.36 7.12 -18.79
C SER A 618 -20.41 7.19 -17.27
N TYR A 619 -20.05 6.09 -16.61
CA TYR A 619 -19.87 6.04 -15.17
C TYR A 619 -18.49 6.57 -14.77
N THR A 620 -18.37 7.08 -13.54
CA THR A 620 -17.13 7.56 -12.92
C THR A 620 -16.85 6.76 -11.65
N PRO A 621 -15.60 6.32 -11.40
CA PRO A 621 -15.20 5.70 -10.14
C PRO A 621 -15.33 6.63 -8.93
N LEU A 622 -15.78 6.06 -7.82
CA LEU A 622 -15.92 6.73 -6.53
C LEU A 622 -14.78 6.35 -5.59
N GLN A 623 -14.20 7.35 -4.93
CA GLN A 623 -13.23 7.15 -3.84
C GLN A 623 -14.00 6.92 -2.54
N GLY A 624 -13.88 5.73 -1.97
CA GLY A 624 -14.33 5.43 -0.60
C GLY A 624 -13.21 5.53 0.42
N LYS A 625 -13.56 5.22 1.66
CA LYS A 625 -12.65 5.14 2.81
C LYS A 625 -11.62 4.02 2.66
N TYR A 626 -12.00 2.88 2.06
CA TYR A 626 -11.12 1.71 1.93
C TYR A 626 -10.64 1.46 0.50
N SER A 627 -10.93 2.35 -0.45
CA SER A 627 -10.42 2.23 -1.82
C SER A 627 -9.01 2.83 -1.98
N LYS A 628 -8.15 2.17 -2.75
CA LYS A 628 -6.77 2.57 -3.07
C LYS A 628 -6.69 3.28 -4.42
N LYS A 629 -5.55 3.94 -4.70
CA LYS A 629 -5.18 4.54 -5.98
C LYS A 629 -3.73 4.21 -6.30
N GLY A 630 -3.40 4.04 -7.58
CA GLY A 630 -2.06 3.58 -7.97
C GLY A 630 -1.80 2.12 -7.59
N GLY A 631 -0.71 1.55 -8.10
CA GLY A 631 -0.28 0.17 -7.78
C GLY A 631 -0.99 -0.95 -8.56
N ASN A 632 -2.15 -0.70 -9.18
CA ASN A 632 -2.81 -1.70 -10.03
C ASN A 632 -2.31 -1.66 -11.48
N TYR A 633 -1.96 -2.82 -12.02
CA TYR A 633 -1.35 -2.98 -13.34
C TYR A 633 -2.24 -2.53 -14.52
N TYR A 634 -3.57 -2.60 -14.37
CA TYR A 634 -4.53 -2.34 -15.44
C TYR A 634 -5.26 -1.00 -15.31
N LEU A 635 -5.17 -0.34 -14.15
CA LEU A 635 -5.82 0.94 -13.87
C LEU A 635 -4.87 2.13 -14.04
N ASP A 636 -5.46 3.29 -14.29
CA ASP A 636 -4.74 4.57 -14.21
C ASP A 636 -4.54 4.92 -12.73
N ASP A 637 -3.37 5.44 -12.36
CA ASP A 637 -3.00 5.72 -10.97
C ASP A 637 -3.98 6.69 -10.27
N SER A 638 -4.77 7.47 -11.02
CA SER A 638 -5.79 8.36 -10.45
C SER A 638 -7.12 7.69 -10.10
N GLN A 639 -7.36 6.46 -10.55
CA GLN A 639 -8.65 5.79 -10.40
C GLN A 639 -8.73 4.99 -9.09
N PRO A 640 -9.76 5.23 -8.25
CA PRO A 640 -9.97 4.44 -7.04
C PRO A 640 -10.45 3.02 -7.35
N TYR A 641 -10.01 2.06 -6.54
CA TYR A 641 -10.40 0.65 -6.61
C TYR A 641 -10.21 -0.09 -5.28
N TYR A 642 -10.78 -1.29 -5.16
CA TYR A 642 -10.59 -2.21 -4.05
C TYR A 642 -9.90 -3.48 -4.56
N ASP A 643 -8.88 -3.94 -3.82
CA ASP A 643 -8.15 -5.18 -4.04
C ASP A 643 -7.61 -5.73 -2.70
N GLY A 644 -6.88 -6.84 -2.73
CA GLY A 644 -6.41 -7.52 -1.52
C GLY A 644 -7.58 -8.13 -0.76
N SER A 645 -7.43 -8.25 0.57
CA SER A 645 -8.43 -8.87 1.43
C SER A 645 -8.92 -7.92 2.52
N SER A 646 -10.21 -7.93 2.81
CA SER A 646 -10.81 -7.29 3.99
C SER A 646 -11.98 -8.13 4.51
N ASP A 647 -12.12 -8.20 5.83
CA ASP A 647 -13.37 -8.62 6.45
C ASP A 647 -14.44 -7.50 6.30
N TRP A 648 -15.64 -7.72 6.86
CA TRP A 648 -16.74 -6.76 6.80
C TRP A 648 -16.37 -5.38 7.38
N VAL A 649 -16.34 -4.37 6.50
CA VAL A 649 -16.13 -2.97 6.83
C VAL A 649 -17.29 -2.10 6.40
N TYR A 650 -17.54 -1.01 7.13
CA TYR A 650 -18.57 -0.03 6.80
C TYR A 650 -18.00 1.05 5.88
N GLU A 651 -18.32 0.97 4.60
CA GLU A 651 -17.88 1.92 3.57
C GLU A 651 -18.84 3.11 3.49
N GLU A 652 -18.29 4.32 3.40
CA GLU A 652 -19.04 5.57 3.33
C GLU A 652 -18.39 6.53 2.33
N ILE A 653 -19.16 6.98 1.35
CA ILE A 653 -18.66 7.77 0.22
C ILE A 653 -19.44 9.07 0.11
N ASN A 654 -18.72 10.21 0.16
CA ASN A 654 -19.28 11.52 -0.12
C ASN A 654 -19.54 11.68 -1.63
N ILE A 655 -20.80 11.82 -2.01
CA ILE A 655 -21.24 11.98 -3.40
C ILE A 655 -21.86 13.36 -3.65
N SER A 656 -21.53 14.36 -2.82
CA SER A 656 -22.12 15.70 -2.89
C SER A 656 -21.88 16.40 -4.23
N GLU A 657 -20.84 16.05 -4.98
CA GLU A 657 -20.60 16.53 -6.35
C GLU A 657 -21.69 16.13 -7.37
N TYR A 658 -22.49 15.11 -7.04
CA TYR A 658 -23.56 14.58 -7.87
C TYR A 658 -24.95 15.09 -7.46
N THR A 659 -25.02 15.96 -6.46
CA THR A 659 -26.26 16.66 -6.10
C THR A 659 -26.79 17.53 -7.25
N GLY A 660 -28.08 17.83 -7.22
CA GLY A 660 -28.77 18.52 -8.32
C GLY A 660 -29.18 17.61 -9.49
N SER A 661 -28.93 16.30 -9.40
CA SER A 661 -29.18 15.31 -10.46
C SER A 661 -29.88 14.04 -9.92
N GLU A 662 -30.36 13.20 -10.83
CA GLU A 662 -30.69 11.80 -10.52
C GLU A 662 -29.48 10.93 -10.84
N ILE A 663 -29.16 9.96 -9.98
CA ILE A 663 -27.98 9.11 -10.11
C ILE A 663 -28.31 7.62 -10.19
N LYS A 664 -27.32 6.84 -10.65
CA LYS A 664 -27.26 5.38 -10.56
C LYS A 664 -25.89 4.92 -10.08
N ILE A 665 -25.89 3.81 -9.35
CA ILE A 665 -24.69 3.16 -8.84
C ILE A 665 -24.46 1.83 -9.56
N ARG A 666 -23.19 1.45 -9.68
CA ARG A 666 -22.74 0.18 -10.24
C ARG A 666 -21.50 -0.30 -9.50
N PHE A 667 -21.44 -1.59 -9.24
CA PHE A 667 -20.20 -2.28 -8.85
C PHE A 667 -19.67 -3.03 -10.07
N VAL A 668 -18.35 -3.04 -10.25
CA VAL A 668 -17.66 -3.76 -11.33
C VAL A 668 -16.50 -4.52 -10.72
N LEU A 669 -16.42 -5.82 -10.99
CA LEU A 669 -15.22 -6.62 -10.80
C LEU A 669 -14.57 -6.82 -12.17
N VAL A 670 -13.28 -6.50 -12.26
CA VAL A 670 -12.44 -6.84 -13.41
C VAL A 670 -11.33 -7.74 -12.93
N THR A 671 -11.23 -8.90 -13.58
CA THR A 671 -10.22 -9.91 -13.26
C THR A 671 -9.34 -10.16 -14.46
N ASP A 672 -8.11 -10.51 -14.16
CA ASP A 672 -7.12 -10.90 -15.11
C ASP A 672 -7.22 -12.41 -15.38
N GLN A 673 -6.27 -12.94 -16.14
CA GLN A 673 -6.30 -14.33 -16.57
C GLN A 673 -5.87 -15.35 -15.51
N TYR A 674 -5.35 -14.95 -14.34
CA TYR A 674 -4.94 -15.84 -13.22
C TYR A 674 -5.40 -15.32 -11.88
N VAL A 675 -5.19 -16.20 -10.88
CA VAL A 675 -5.50 -16.04 -9.46
C VAL A 675 -6.97 -15.70 -9.28
N GLU A 676 -7.68 -16.71 -8.81
CA GLU A 676 -9.11 -16.62 -8.56
C GLU A 676 -9.24 -16.63 -7.04
N GLU A 677 -9.88 -15.61 -6.48
CA GLU A 677 -10.12 -15.47 -5.03
C GLU A 677 -11.62 -15.34 -4.76
N ASP A 678 -12.01 -15.23 -3.48
CA ASP A 678 -13.42 -15.25 -3.04
C ASP A 678 -14.27 -14.12 -3.65
N GLY A 679 -13.70 -12.99 -4.07
CA GLY A 679 -14.41 -11.90 -4.74
C GLY A 679 -14.92 -10.83 -3.79
N PHE A 680 -16.01 -10.17 -4.13
CA PHE A 680 -16.50 -8.97 -3.41
C PHE A 680 -17.96 -9.10 -3.02
N TYR A 681 -18.23 -8.80 -1.76
CA TYR A 681 -19.53 -8.85 -1.13
C TYR A 681 -19.96 -7.44 -0.72
N PHE A 682 -21.24 -7.10 -0.90
CA PHE A 682 -21.83 -5.92 -0.26
C PHE A 682 -23.20 -6.18 0.33
N ASP A 683 -23.51 -5.44 1.39
CA ASP A 683 -24.75 -5.54 2.18
C ASP A 683 -25.19 -4.15 2.67
N ASP A 684 -26.47 -3.99 3.02
CA ASP A 684 -27.08 -2.77 3.58
C ASP A 684 -26.74 -1.47 2.81
N PHE A 685 -26.92 -1.47 1.49
CA PHE A 685 -26.69 -0.30 0.66
C PHE A 685 -27.70 0.82 0.96
N THR A 686 -27.20 2.02 1.28
CA THR A 686 -28.04 3.21 1.47
C THR A 686 -27.54 4.41 0.68
N ALA A 687 -28.46 5.30 0.31
CA ALA A 687 -28.15 6.66 -0.09
C ALA A 687 -28.89 7.63 0.82
N SER A 688 -28.15 8.57 1.37
CA SER A 688 -28.64 9.50 2.38
C SER A 688 -28.30 10.93 1.99
N ILE A 689 -29.19 11.86 2.31
CA ILE A 689 -29.03 13.29 2.07
C ILE A 689 -29.05 14.05 3.39
N LEU A 690 -28.37 15.19 3.46
CA LEU A 690 -28.47 16.04 4.63
C LEU A 690 -29.76 16.89 4.59
N SER A 691 -30.57 16.84 5.64
CA SER A 691 -31.73 17.72 5.74
C SER A 691 -31.32 19.13 6.19
N THR A 692 -31.42 20.12 5.28
CA THR A 692 -31.17 21.55 5.57
C THR A 692 -32.42 22.29 6.04
N THR A 693 -33.60 21.66 6.00
CA THR A 693 -34.80 22.23 6.60
C THR A 693 -34.65 22.19 8.12
N THR A 694 -34.59 23.37 8.74
CA THR A 694 -34.70 23.57 10.20
C THR A 694 -35.78 22.67 10.78
N SER A 695 -35.35 21.52 11.28
CA SER A 695 -36.20 20.64 12.05
C SER A 695 -36.65 21.44 13.24
N ILE A 696 -37.94 21.74 13.30
CA ILE A 696 -38.59 22.10 14.56
C ILE A 696 -38.18 20.97 15.51
N ASN A 697 -37.38 21.30 16.53
CA ASN A 697 -37.02 20.42 17.63
C ASN A 697 -38.24 19.59 18.03
N ASN A 698 -38.29 18.35 17.57
CA ASN A 698 -39.04 17.34 18.26
C ASN A 698 -38.05 16.84 19.30
N ASP A 699 -38.24 17.35 20.52
CA ASP A 699 -37.50 16.97 21.71
C ASP A 699 -37.02 15.52 21.65
N LYS A 700 -35.69 15.37 21.82
CA LYS A 700 -35.04 14.11 22.20
C LYS A 700 -35.88 13.42 23.27
N LEU A 701 -36.49 12.29 22.94
CA LEU A 701 -36.91 11.27 23.90
C LEU A 701 -37.05 9.92 23.18
N ASN A 702 -35.98 9.13 23.25
CA ASN A 702 -35.82 7.72 22.87
C ASN A 702 -35.73 7.42 21.37
N ASP A 703 -34.91 6.42 21.02
CA ASP A 703 -34.59 5.82 19.71
C ASP A 703 -35.79 5.37 18.86
N ILE A 704 -36.80 6.22 18.72
CA ILE A 704 -38.08 5.92 18.07
C ILE A 704 -38.04 6.51 16.67
N TYR A 705 -37.76 5.65 15.71
CA TYR A 705 -37.64 5.98 14.30
C TYR A 705 -38.85 5.50 13.50
N ILE A 706 -39.21 6.22 12.45
CA ILE A 706 -40.12 5.74 11.40
C ILE A 706 -39.64 6.24 10.03
N SER A 707 -39.42 5.33 9.09
CA SER A 707 -39.01 5.66 7.73
C SER A 707 -40.16 6.21 6.90
N ASN A 708 -39.81 6.84 5.77
CA ASN A 708 -40.82 7.20 4.78
C ASN A 708 -41.49 5.94 4.19
N PRO A 709 -42.81 5.97 3.97
CA PRO A 709 -43.52 4.94 3.22
C PRO A 709 -42.91 4.70 1.85
N TYR A 710 -42.65 3.45 1.49
CA TYR A 710 -42.18 3.06 0.16
C TYR A 710 -42.95 1.84 -0.38
N PRO A 711 -43.37 1.82 -1.66
CA PRO A 711 -43.39 2.95 -2.57
C PRO A 711 -44.36 4.04 -2.10
N ASN A 712 -44.13 5.28 -2.50
CA ASN A 712 -45.01 6.41 -2.25
C ASN A 712 -44.86 7.44 -3.37
N PRO A 713 -45.85 7.63 -4.26
CA PRO A 713 -47.21 7.12 -4.18
C PRO A 713 -47.35 5.61 -4.43
N HIS A 714 -48.42 4.98 -3.94
CA HIS A 714 -48.69 3.54 -4.10
C HIS A 714 -50.16 3.22 -4.39
N THR A 715 -50.43 2.02 -4.92
CA THR A 715 -51.79 1.56 -5.30
C THR A 715 -52.37 0.50 -4.38
N GLY A 716 -51.58 -0.12 -3.50
CA GLY A 716 -52.02 -1.28 -2.70
C GLY A 716 -51.51 -1.24 -1.26
N SER A 717 -50.20 -1.38 -1.10
CA SER A 717 -49.50 -1.35 0.18
C SER A 717 -48.21 -0.55 0.05
N PHE A 718 -47.62 -0.20 1.19
CA PHE A 718 -46.26 0.31 1.31
C PHE A 718 -45.58 -0.38 2.50
N THR A 719 -44.26 -0.40 2.52
CA THR A 719 -43.43 -0.76 3.66
C THR A 719 -42.92 0.51 4.33
N LEU A 720 -42.66 0.39 5.62
CA LEU A 720 -41.94 1.38 6.40
C LEU A 720 -41.09 0.65 7.43
N ARG A 721 -39.91 1.18 7.72
CA ARG A 721 -39.08 0.77 8.85
C ARG A 721 -39.45 1.56 10.08
N TYR A 722 -39.26 0.96 11.25
CA TYR A 722 -39.40 1.64 12.50
C TYR A 722 -38.49 1.05 13.57
N ASN A 723 -38.05 1.91 14.49
CA ASN A 723 -37.43 1.49 15.74
C ASN A 723 -38.33 1.98 16.88
N LEU A 724 -38.53 1.18 17.92
CA LEU A 724 -39.26 1.60 19.12
C LEU A 724 -38.33 1.88 20.31
N GLY A 725 -37.02 1.69 20.14
CA GLY A 725 -36.05 1.58 21.22
C GLY A 725 -36.52 0.55 22.27
N TYR A 726 -36.49 0.94 23.54
CA TYR A 726 -36.98 0.10 24.65
C TYR A 726 -38.50 0.15 24.86
N ASN A 727 -39.24 0.91 24.05
CA ASN A 727 -40.66 1.15 24.26
C ASN A 727 -41.53 -0.06 23.89
N LYS A 728 -42.57 -0.30 24.70
CA LYS A 728 -43.59 -1.34 24.48
C LYS A 728 -44.95 -0.68 24.24
N ASN A 729 -45.85 -1.39 23.55
CA ASN A 729 -47.23 -0.95 23.29
C ASN A 729 -47.31 0.31 22.40
N ALA A 730 -46.51 0.37 21.34
CA ALA A 730 -46.58 1.42 20.34
C ALA A 730 -47.58 1.05 19.23
N SER A 731 -48.28 2.04 18.70
CA SER A 731 -49.19 1.91 17.55
C SER A 731 -48.76 2.85 16.43
N LEU A 732 -48.76 2.34 15.19
CA LEU A 732 -48.77 3.16 13.98
C LEU A 732 -50.18 3.71 13.79
N LEU A 733 -50.31 5.03 13.76
CA LEU A 733 -51.57 5.74 13.53
C LEU A 733 -51.53 6.39 12.15
N ILE A 734 -52.61 6.22 11.37
CA ILE A 734 -52.77 6.82 10.05
C ILE A 734 -53.96 7.78 10.07
N TYR A 735 -53.75 9.00 9.60
CA TYR A 735 -54.72 10.08 9.53
C TYR A 735 -54.96 10.50 8.08
N ASN A 736 -56.18 10.90 7.76
CA ASN A 736 -56.47 11.55 6.48
C ASN A 736 -56.05 13.04 6.51
N SER A 737 -56.15 13.73 5.37
CA SER A 737 -55.83 15.15 5.24
C SER A 737 -56.66 16.12 6.10
N PHE A 738 -57.76 15.65 6.70
CA PHE A 738 -58.57 16.42 7.66
C PHE A 738 -58.18 16.13 9.13
N GLY A 739 -57.13 15.35 9.37
CA GLY A 739 -56.66 14.98 10.71
C GLY A 739 -57.52 13.91 11.40
N SER A 740 -58.42 13.22 10.68
CA SER A 740 -59.20 12.11 11.23
C SER A 740 -58.40 10.82 11.18
N LEU A 741 -58.35 10.07 12.28
CA LEU A 741 -57.72 8.75 12.35
C LEU A 741 -58.49 7.76 11.47
N VAL A 742 -57.81 7.11 10.52
CA VAL A 742 -58.39 6.16 9.57
C VAL A 742 -57.87 4.73 9.74
N ALA A 743 -56.70 4.55 10.35
CA ALA A 743 -56.19 3.22 10.72
C ALA A 743 -55.26 3.31 11.93
N GLU A 744 -55.25 2.26 12.73
CA GLU A 744 -54.32 2.06 13.83
C GLU A 744 -53.79 0.62 13.78
N ARG A 745 -52.48 0.45 14.01
CA ARG A 745 -51.85 -0.87 14.04
C ARG A 745 -50.81 -0.96 15.14
N LEU A 746 -50.96 -1.96 16.02
CA LEU A 746 -49.94 -2.29 17.03
C LEU A 746 -48.64 -2.73 16.36
N LEU A 747 -47.53 -2.26 16.92
CA LEU A 747 -46.17 -2.55 16.46
C LEU A 747 -45.47 -3.54 17.41
N ASP A 748 -44.70 -4.48 16.85
CA ASP A 748 -43.86 -5.41 17.62
C ASP A 748 -42.43 -4.87 17.63
N ARG A 749 -41.90 -4.57 18.82
CA ARG A 749 -40.53 -4.08 19.00
C ARG A 749 -39.42 -5.02 18.48
N ARG A 750 -39.75 -6.28 18.17
CA ARG A 750 -38.81 -7.24 17.57
C ARG A 750 -38.82 -7.22 16.05
N GLN A 751 -39.66 -6.37 15.46
CA GLN A 751 -39.72 -6.12 14.03
C GLN A 751 -39.26 -4.69 13.79
N ASP A 752 -38.48 -4.53 12.74
CA ASP A 752 -37.92 -3.27 12.26
C ASP A 752 -38.61 -2.81 10.97
N VAL A 753 -39.37 -3.69 10.29
CA VAL A 753 -40.14 -3.40 9.08
C VAL A 753 -41.62 -3.75 9.28
N ILE A 754 -42.52 -2.96 8.69
CA ILE A 754 -43.94 -3.26 8.60
C ILE A 754 -44.53 -2.91 7.24
N THR A 755 -45.22 -3.87 6.63
CA THR A 755 -46.02 -3.65 5.42
C THR A 755 -47.43 -3.20 5.79
N VAL A 756 -47.85 -2.02 5.35
CA VAL A 756 -49.18 -1.44 5.57
C VAL A 756 -50.05 -1.63 4.33
N ASP A 757 -51.11 -2.45 4.43
CA ASP A 757 -52.12 -2.59 3.38
C ASP A 757 -53.10 -1.41 3.46
N THR A 758 -53.28 -0.72 2.33
CA THR A 758 -54.16 0.44 2.18
C THR A 758 -55.28 0.22 1.18
N LYS A 759 -55.56 -1.02 0.75
CA LYS A 759 -56.65 -1.34 -0.20
C LYS A 759 -58.02 -0.83 0.24
N ASN A 760 -58.22 -0.69 1.55
CA ASN A 760 -59.47 -0.18 2.13
C ASN A 760 -59.49 1.34 2.31
N LEU A 761 -58.41 2.05 1.99
CA LEU A 761 -58.34 3.51 2.04
C LEU A 761 -58.66 4.09 0.65
N PRO A 762 -59.52 5.11 0.55
CA PRO A 762 -59.72 5.86 -0.68
C PRO A 762 -58.42 6.51 -1.20
N SER A 763 -58.35 6.79 -2.51
CA SER A 763 -57.27 7.61 -3.08
C SER A 763 -57.20 8.98 -2.38
N GLY A 764 -56.00 9.43 -2.04
CA GLY A 764 -55.81 10.67 -1.29
C GLY A 764 -54.48 10.76 -0.55
N ILE A 765 -54.31 11.88 0.17
CA ILE A 765 -53.14 12.16 0.99
C ILE A 765 -53.43 11.76 2.44
N TYR A 766 -52.48 11.03 3.03
CA TYR A 766 -52.53 10.55 4.39
C TYR A 766 -51.24 10.89 5.13
N TYR A 767 -51.34 10.90 6.46
CA TYR A 767 -50.23 11.15 7.37
C TYR A 767 -50.15 10.01 8.37
N LEU A 768 -48.95 9.61 8.76
CA LEU A 768 -48.76 8.55 9.74
C LEU A 768 -47.70 8.91 10.78
N SER A 769 -47.84 8.33 11.96
CA SER A 769 -46.88 8.49 13.06
C SER A 769 -47.01 7.31 14.03
N ILE A 770 -45.94 6.94 14.70
CA ILE A 770 -45.94 5.99 15.81
C ILE A 770 -46.27 6.75 17.10
N VAL A 771 -47.19 6.21 17.89
CA VAL A 771 -47.58 6.76 19.19
C VAL A 771 -47.56 5.65 20.22
N GLY A 772 -47.00 5.93 21.40
CA GLY A 772 -47.07 5.05 22.56
C GLY A 772 -47.12 5.84 23.87
N PRO A 773 -47.10 5.16 25.03
CA PRO A 773 -47.22 5.83 26.32
C PRO A 773 -46.07 6.81 26.57
N GLY A 774 -46.34 8.11 26.42
CA GLY A 774 -45.38 9.19 26.68
C GLY A 774 -44.46 9.55 25.50
N PHE A 775 -44.70 9.03 24.29
CA PHE A 775 -43.90 9.37 23.11
C PHE A 775 -44.70 9.38 21.81
N LYS A 776 -44.18 10.09 20.82
CA LYS A 776 -44.68 10.13 19.44
C LYS A 776 -43.51 10.33 18.47
N SER A 777 -43.45 9.54 17.40
CA SER A 777 -42.44 9.72 16.34
C SER A 777 -42.73 10.94 15.47
N GLY A 778 -41.80 11.23 14.54
CA GLY A 778 -42.07 12.09 13.38
C GLY A 778 -43.32 11.67 12.60
N THR A 779 -43.91 12.62 11.85
CA THR A 779 -45.11 12.39 11.04
C THR A 779 -44.76 12.33 9.56
N ASN A 780 -44.99 11.18 8.91
CA ASN A 780 -44.65 10.98 7.50
C ASN A 780 -45.91 11.03 6.63
N LYS A 781 -45.76 11.48 5.38
CA LYS A 781 -46.86 11.64 4.41
C LYS A 781 -46.83 10.51 3.39
N PHE A 782 -47.99 9.93 3.05
CA PHE A 782 -48.12 9.08 1.87
C PHE A 782 -49.30 9.45 0.98
N ILE A 783 -49.21 9.06 -0.28
CA ILE A 783 -50.20 9.29 -1.33
C ILE A 783 -50.70 7.94 -1.84
N LYS A 784 -51.99 7.67 -1.61
CA LYS A 784 -52.70 6.53 -2.19
C LYS A 784 -53.30 6.94 -3.54
N LEU A 785 -52.91 6.23 -4.60
CA LEU A 785 -53.47 6.40 -5.95
C LEU A 785 -54.83 5.73 -6.11
#